data_AF-A0A8X8WMW9-F1
#
_entry.id   AF-A0A8X8WMW9-F1
#
_cell.length_a   1.000
_cell.length_b   1.000
_cell.length_c   1.000
_cell.angle_alpha   90.00
_cell.angle_beta   90.00
_cell.angle_gamma   90.00
#
_symmetry.space_group_name_H-M   'P 1'
#
loop_
_entity.id
_entity.type
_entity.pdbx_description
1 polymer ?
#
loop_
_entity_poly.entity_id
_entity_poly.type
_entity_poly.pdbx_seq_one_letter_code
_entity_poly.pdbx_strand_id
1 'polypeptide(L)'
;MADNDARAENSLLHQSNASSENEIDMSIDALASTVQESFSVSKRHKFWETQPILQFKDLGDTSLPEGPIQHPTPLTDVKQEPYILPSAYELVTCDLDSEEVCSEVYTLLTNHYVEDDSRMFRLNYSKEFLRWALCPPGYFRSWHIGLRVKNSKKLVAFISGIPAKIRIRDAVVLLAEVNFLCVHKKLRSRRLTPVMIKELSRRVRLENIWQAAYTTGAVLPTPITSCEYWGRLLNPKKLIDVGFSRIDAWDTMARYINFYKLPEQTTTPGLRKMEPHDVPAVARLLKNYLKQFVLAPDFDENEVEHWLLPKEDVMDTYVVESPENHEITDFCSFYTFTWSIFGSQDYSVLKMAYSYYNVSTKTPLVQLMSDALVVAKKKDLDVFNALDAMLNETFFSELRFLPVDGKLNYYLYNYRLKHDFIAKKFESNEFDRHCCSACESELSFLRMADNESNASLEKEIEMSIDALASTVQESFSLSKKHKFWETQPVSQCNDLGDTSLLEGPIQQPTPLSEVKQEPYILPAAYELVTCDLDSEEVYSELYTLLTNHYIEDDDSRFRLNYSKEFLRWALCPPGYFRSWHIGLRVKTSKKLVAFISGIPAKIRIRDAVMLLAEVNFLCVHKKLRSRRLTPVMIKELSRRVRLENIWQAAYTAANVLPTPIATTMFWHRTLNPEKLIDVGFDRLEAWITMAQYIYFYKLPEDTTTPGFRKMEPHDVPAVTRLLRNYLKQFVVAPDFDENEVEHWMLPKEGVMDAYVVESLESHEITDFCSFYTISCSIFGSQNHSVLKAAYSYYNVSTKTPLLQLMRDALVVAKKKDFDVFNVLDIMHNRTFFKQLKFGPGDTKLHYYIYNYRLKHVLRPSELGLVPF
;
A
#
# COMPACT_ATOMS: atom_id res chain seq x y z
N MET A 1 -78.70 1.94 26.03
CA MET A 1 -79.24 0.71 26.62
C MET A 1 -79.08 -0.40 25.59
N ALA A 2 -78.51 -1.51 26.05
CA ALA A 2 -78.35 -2.83 25.43
C ALA A 2 -79.52 -3.26 24.50
N ASP A 3 -79.43 -4.20 23.57
CA ASP A 3 -78.40 -5.15 23.10
C ASP A 3 -78.96 -5.83 21.83
N ASN A 4 -78.12 -6.64 21.18
CA ASN A 4 -78.41 -7.81 20.32
C ASN A 4 -78.52 -7.66 18.79
N ASP A 5 -77.43 -8.12 18.15
CA ASP A 5 -77.33 -9.26 17.21
C ASP A 5 -78.18 -9.32 15.94
N ALA A 6 -77.51 -9.17 14.78
CA ALA A 6 -77.09 -10.31 13.95
C ALA A 6 -76.73 -9.88 12.52
N ARG A 7 -75.45 -10.00 12.13
CA ARG A 7 -74.96 -10.75 10.95
C ARG A 7 -73.49 -10.44 10.62
N ALA A 8 -72.73 -11.53 10.47
CA ALA A 8 -71.41 -11.69 9.85
C ALA A 8 -70.17 -11.47 10.74
N GLU A 9 -69.84 -12.48 11.54
CA GLU A 9 -68.48 -12.72 12.05
C GLU A 9 -67.69 -13.58 11.05
N ASN A 10 -66.67 -12.97 10.43
CA ASN A 10 -65.33 -13.54 10.33
C ASN A 10 -64.38 -12.43 9.85
N SER A 11 -64.05 -11.52 10.77
CA SER A 11 -62.99 -10.53 10.61
C SER A 11 -62.00 -10.65 11.78
N LEU A 12 -61.23 -11.73 11.75
CA LEU A 12 -59.94 -11.85 12.44
C LEU A 12 -58.95 -12.26 11.35
N LEU A 13 -57.80 -11.59 11.32
CA LEU A 13 -56.71 -11.63 10.31
C LEU A 13 -56.80 -10.54 9.23
N HIS A 14 -56.38 -9.33 9.59
CA HIS A 14 -55.46 -8.52 8.76
C HIS A 14 -54.94 -7.32 9.57
N GLN A 15 -53.95 -7.60 10.43
CA GLN A 15 -52.99 -6.61 10.92
C GLN A 15 -51.59 -7.24 10.80
N SER A 16 -51.04 -7.19 9.60
CA SER A 16 -49.61 -7.30 9.31
C SER A 16 -49.36 -6.91 7.87
N ASN A 17 -48.21 -6.27 7.62
CA ASN A 17 -47.62 -5.88 6.33
C ASN A 17 -48.04 -4.51 5.77
N ALA A 18 -47.58 -3.45 6.46
CA ALA A 18 -47.30 -2.16 5.83
C ALA A 18 -46.22 -1.40 6.64
N SER A 19 -45.03 -2.00 6.80
CA SER A 19 -43.85 -1.34 7.38
C SER A 19 -42.55 -2.13 7.12
N SER A 20 -42.24 -2.50 5.87
CA SER A 20 -41.02 -3.28 5.59
C SER A 20 -40.35 -3.02 4.23
N GLU A 21 -40.51 -1.82 3.66
CA GLU A 21 -39.89 -1.51 2.34
C GLU A 21 -38.93 -0.30 2.33
N ASN A 22 -38.58 0.27 3.48
CA ASN A 22 -37.59 1.38 3.56
C ASN A 22 -36.39 1.13 4.51
N GLU A 23 -36.09 -0.11 4.91
CA GLU A 23 -34.98 -0.43 5.82
C GLU A 23 -33.90 -1.38 5.26
N ILE A 24 -33.95 -1.74 3.97
CA ILE A 24 -33.04 -2.76 3.39
C ILE A 24 -31.91 -2.15 2.53
N ASP A 25 -31.82 -0.82 2.42
CA ASP A 25 -30.78 -0.13 1.62
C ASP A 25 -29.59 0.39 2.45
N MET A 26 -29.42 -0.05 3.70
CA MET A 26 -28.14 0.11 4.41
C MET A 26 -27.13 -0.94 3.96
N SER A 27 -26.53 -0.54 2.84
CA SER A 27 -25.33 -0.93 2.12
C SER A 27 -24.51 -2.16 2.55
N ILE A 28 -24.30 -2.99 1.53
CA ILE A 28 -23.33 -4.07 1.36
C ILE A 28 -21.87 -3.61 1.60
N ASP A 29 -21.62 -2.29 1.65
CA ASP A 29 -20.31 -1.67 1.90
C ASP A 29 -19.90 -1.74 3.38
N ALA A 30 -20.85 -1.68 4.32
CA ALA A 30 -20.58 -1.86 5.76
C ALA A 30 -20.16 -3.31 6.11
N LEU A 31 -20.55 -4.28 5.27
CA LEU A 31 -20.15 -5.67 5.36
C LEU A 31 -18.80 -5.95 4.68
N ALA A 32 -18.39 -5.11 3.73
CA ALA A 32 -17.10 -5.23 3.04
C ALA A 32 -15.93 -4.71 3.89
N SER A 33 -16.13 -3.60 4.63
CA SER A 33 -15.13 -3.01 5.54
C SER A 33 -14.83 -3.89 6.76
N THR A 34 -15.87 -4.47 7.38
CA THR A 34 -15.74 -5.39 8.52
C THR A 34 -14.98 -6.68 8.14
N VAL A 35 -15.06 -7.11 6.87
CA VAL A 35 -14.36 -8.31 6.39
C VAL A 35 -12.89 -8.01 6.10
N GLN A 36 -12.54 -6.83 5.59
CA GLN A 36 -11.17 -6.43 5.26
C GLN A 36 -10.25 -6.30 6.51
N GLU A 37 -10.80 -5.93 7.67
CA GLU A 37 -10.03 -5.68 8.91
C GLU A 37 -9.69 -6.94 9.71
N SER A 38 -10.37 -8.06 9.44
CA SER A 38 -10.00 -9.36 10.03
C SER A 38 -8.72 -9.96 9.42
N PHE A 39 -8.20 -9.37 8.34
CA PHE A 39 -7.15 -9.98 7.54
C PHE A 39 -5.72 -9.63 7.90
N SER A 40 -5.38 -8.65 8.73
CA SER A 40 -3.98 -8.38 9.13
C SER A 40 -3.33 -9.42 10.06
N VAL A 41 -3.75 -10.69 9.99
CA VAL A 41 -3.42 -11.77 10.95
C VAL A 41 -2.67 -12.91 10.26
N SER A 42 -1.35 -12.81 10.13
CA SER A 42 -0.51 -14.01 9.88
C SER A 42 0.94 -13.95 10.36
N LYS A 43 1.40 -12.87 11.00
CA LYS A 43 2.49 -12.99 12.00
C LYS A 43 1.84 -13.14 13.37
N ARG A 44 1.76 -14.37 13.89
CA ARG A 44 1.33 -14.61 15.28
C ARG A 44 2.24 -13.86 16.24
N HIS A 45 1.76 -12.75 16.79
CA HIS A 45 2.46 -12.00 17.82
C HIS A 45 2.24 -12.71 19.17
N LYS A 46 2.96 -13.82 19.39
CA LYS A 46 2.82 -14.68 20.58
C LYS A 46 2.83 -13.93 21.92
N PHE A 47 3.50 -12.78 22.00
CA PHE A 47 3.45 -11.92 23.18
C PHE A 47 2.12 -11.17 23.29
N TRP A 48 1.74 -10.41 22.25
CA TRP A 48 0.56 -9.54 22.22
C TRP A 48 -0.78 -10.30 22.29
N GLU A 49 -0.83 -11.53 21.78
CA GLU A 49 -2.00 -12.43 21.92
C GLU A 49 -2.33 -12.77 23.39
N THR A 50 -1.34 -12.66 24.29
CA THR A 50 -1.52 -12.89 25.73
C THR A 50 -1.72 -11.60 26.53
N GLN A 51 -1.61 -10.44 25.88
CA GLN A 51 -1.77 -9.16 26.54
C GLN A 51 -3.22 -8.71 26.52
N PRO A 52 -3.67 -7.92 27.51
CA PRO A 52 -5.01 -7.32 27.55
C PRO A 52 -5.12 -6.17 26.54
N ILE A 53 -4.89 -6.43 25.27
CA ILE A 53 -5.22 -5.52 24.18
C ILE A 53 -6.48 -6.02 23.50
N LEU A 54 -7.14 -5.17 22.70
CA LEU A 54 -8.21 -5.62 21.83
C LEU A 54 -7.66 -6.78 20.97
N GLN A 55 -8.36 -7.91 20.92
CA GLN A 55 -7.92 -9.01 20.09
C GLN A 55 -8.67 -8.96 18.77
N PHE A 56 -8.06 -9.46 17.69
CA PHE A 56 -8.72 -9.50 16.39
C PHE A 56 -10.06 -10.24 16.40
N LYS A 57 -10.18 -11.28 17.24
CA LYS A 57 -11.44 -12.03 17.45
C LYS A 57 -12.56 -11.20 18.10
N ASP A 58 -12.23 -10.08 18.72
CA ASP A 58 -13.17 -9.19 19.42
C ASP A 58 -13.60 -8.01 18.53
N LEU A 59 -13.02 -7.85 17.32
CA LEU A 59 -13.46 -6.85 16.33
C LEU A 59 -14.82 -7.24 15.73
N GLY A 60 -15.72 -6.27 15.59
CA GLY A 60 -17.08 -6.47 15.09
C GLY A 60 -18.09 -7.05 16.09
N ASP A 61 -17.66 -7.47 17.29
CA ASP A 61 -18.57 -7.99 18.31
C ASP A 61 -19.21 -6.83 19.11
N THR A 62 -20.41 -6.44 18.69
CA THR A 62 -21.20 -5.37 19.33
C THR A 62 -21.75 -5.74 20.70
N SER A 63 -21.63 -7.00 21.13
CA SER A 63 -22.09 -7.46 22.45
C SER A 63 -21.11 -7.09 23.58
N LEU A 64 -19.85 -6.78 23.24
CA LEU A 64 -18.82 -6.47 24.22
C LEU A 64 -18.92 -5.02 24.72
N PRO A 65 -18.87 -4.78 26.05
CA PRO A 65 -18.94 -3.42 26.60
C PRO A 65 -17.66 -2.63 26.32
N GLU A 66 -17.81 -1.31 26.15
CA GLU A 66 -16.70 -0.34 26.19
C GLU A 66 -16.10 -0.29 27.60
N GLY A 67 -14.78 -0.15 27.71
CA GLY A 67 -14.09 -0.05 28.98
C GLY A 67 -12.99 -1.10 29.19
N PRO A 68 -12.61 -1.38 30.45
CA PRO A 68 -11.44 -2.23 30.74
C PRO A 68 -11.63 -3.68 30.28
N ILE A 69 -10.60 -4.24 29.64
CA ILE A 69 -10.62 -5.63 29.14
C ILE A 69 -10.41 -6.62 30.29
N GLN A 70 -9.48 -6.31 31.19
CA GLN A 70 -9.24 -6.99 32.45
C GLN A 70 -9.62 -6.05 33.58
N HIS A 71 -10.47 -6.54 34.49
CA HIS A 71 -10.80 -5.83 35.70
C HIS A 71 -9.59 -5.73 36.64
N PRO A 72 -9.46 -4.64 37.41
CA PRO A 72 -8.46 -4.52 38.45
C PRO A 72 -8.48 -5.71 39.41
N THR A 73 -7.34 -6.34 39.63
CA THR A 73 -7.19 -7.32 40.72
C THR A 73 -6.71 -6.61 42.00
N PRO A 74 -6.94 -7.17 43.19
CA PRO A 74 -6.37 -6.64 44.43
C PRO A 74 -4.86 -6.40 44.29
N LEU A 75 -4.36 -5.30 44.87
CA LEU A 75 -2.92 -4.95 44.81
C LEU A 75 -2.03 -6.02 45.45
N THR A 76 -2.57 -6.82 46.39
CA THR A 76 -1.90 -7.98 46.98
C THR A 76 -1.54 -9.05 45.96
N ASP A 77 -2.30 -9.16 44.88
CA ASP A 77 -2.14 -10.18 43.84
C ASP A 77 -1.20 -9.70 42.72
N VAL A 78 -0.88 -8.41 42.71
CA VAL A 78 0.15 -7.85 41.83
C VAL A 78 1.52 -8.27 42.36
N LYS A 79 2.36 -8.81 41.46
CA LYS A 79 3.70 -9.26 41.81
C LYS A 79 4.53 -8.10 42.42
N GLN A 80 4.89 -8.25 43.69
CA GLN A 80 5.67 -7.25 44.43
C GLN A 80 7.14 -7.21 44.00
N GLU A 81 7.70 -8.37 43.68
CA GLU A 81 9.08 -8.50 43.23
C GLU A 81 9.23 -8.31 41.71
N PRO A 82 10.37 -7.77 41.23
CA PRO A 82 10.65 -7.66 39.80
C PRO A 82 10.64 -9.00 39.06
N TYR A 83 10.46 -8.98 37.74
CA TYR A 83 10.63 -10.19 36.91
C TYR A 83 12.08 -10.68 36.91
N ILE A 84 12.26 -12.02 36.91
CA ILE A 84 13.59 -12.63 36.89
C ILE A 84 14.27 -12.30 35.57
N LEU A 85 15.40 -11.62 35.65
CA LEU A 85 16.27 -11.34 34.52
C LEU A 85 17.31 -12.44 34.34
N PRO A 86 17.86 -12.62 33.12
CA PRO A 86 19.08 -13.38 32.95
C PRO A 86 20.19 -12.83 33.86
N SER A 87 21.01 -13.72 34.42
CA SER A 87 21.98 -13.42 35.49
C SER A 87 22.95 -12.27 35.16
N ALA A 88 23.19 -12.00 33.88
CA ALA A 88 24.07 -10.95 33.37
C ALA A 88 23.51 -9.52 33.47
N TYR A 89 22.21 -9.34 33.70
CA TYR A 89 21.55 -8.04 33.69
C TYR A 89 20.95 -7.66 35.03
N GLU A 90 20.82 -6.36 35.28
CA GLU A 90 20.12 -5.79 36.43
C GLU A 90 19.16 -4.67 35.99
N LEU A 91 17.99 -4.59 36.62
CA LEU A 91 17.04 -3.49 36.43
C LEU A 91 17.48 -2.31 37.27
N VAL A 92 17.39 -1.11 36.70
CA VAL A 92 17.62 0.15 37.41
C VAL A 92 16.46 1.09 37.16
N THR A 93 16.21 1.97 38.10
CA THR A 93 15.32 3.12 37.87
C THR A 93 16.20 4.28 37.37
N CYS A 94 15.84 4.84 36.23
CA CYS A 94 16.59 5.92 35.60
C CYS A 94 16.03 7.27 36.05
N ASP A 95 16.72 7.93 36.97
CA ASP A 95 16.37 9.28 37.41
C ASP A 95 16.94 10.33 36.44
N LEU A 96 16.06 11.05 35.74
CA LEU A 96 16.45 12.06 34.74
C LEU A 96 16.83 13.42 35.36
N ASP A 97 16.58 13.61 36.66
CA ASP A 97 17.10 14.75 37.41
C ASP A 97 18.63 14.64 37.58
N SER A 98 19.17 13.40 37.58
CA SER A 98 20.61 13.16 37.59
C SER A 98 21.21 13.39 36.20
N GLU A 99 22.17 14.31 36.12
CA GLU A 99 22.87 14.64 34.88
C GLU A 99 23.63 13.44 34.29
N GLU A 100 24.17 12.57 35.13
CA GLU A 100 24.87 11.36 34.71
C GLU A 100 23.90 10.38 34.02
N VAL A 101 22.79 10.06 34.67
CA VAL A 101 21.79 9.11 34.15
C VAL A 101 21.07 9.69 32.92
N CYS A 102 20.76 10.99 32.92
CA CYS A 102 20.19 11.66 31.74
C CYS A 102 21.15 11.59 30.55
N SER A 103 22.46 11.78 30.77
CA SER A 103 23.49 11.63 29.74
C SER A 103 23.59 10.21 29.18
N GLU A 104 23.43 9.19 30.02
CA GLU A 104 23.42 7.80 29.58
C GLU A 104 22.17 7.46 28.76
N VAL A 105 20.99 7.89 29.20
CA VAL A 105 19.72 7.71 28.46
C VAL A 105 19.80 8.43 27.12
N TYR A 106 20.27 9.68 27.12
CA TYR A 106 20.55 10.44 25.90
C TYR A 106 21.48 9.67 24.94
N THR A 107 22.59 9.14 25.45
CA THR A 107 23.56 8.38 24.65
C THR A 107 22.95 7.09 24.09
N LEU A 108 22.14 6.38 24.88
CA LEU A 108 21.45 5.16 24.44
C LEU A 108 20.45 5.48 23.32
N LEU A 109 19.59 6.49 23.52
CA LEU A 109 18.56 6.85 22.56
C LEU A 109 19.17 7.35 21.25
N THR A 110 20.12 8.27 21.33
CA THR A 110 20.84 8.79 20.17
C THR A 110 21.40 7.65 19.33
N ASN A 111 22.10 6.69 19.94
CA ASN A 111 22.79 5.64 19.18
C ASN A 111 21.91 4.45 18.76
N HIS A 112 20.77 4.24 19.43
CA HIS A 112 20.02 2.98 19.32
C HIS A 112 18.50 3.10 19.24
N TYR A 113 17.90 4.29 19.19
CA TYR A 113 16.45 4.46 19.11
C TYR A 113 15.96 4.58 17.66
N VAL A 114 16.11 5.76 17.03
CA VAL A 114 15.63 6.03 15.67
C VAL A 114 16.79 6.46 14.78
N GLU A 115 16.96 5.76 13.66
CA GLU A 115 17.96 6.03 12.62
C GLU A 115 17.27 5.82 11.27
N ASP A 116 17.51 6.72 10.32
CA ASP A 116 17.01 6.56 8.96
C ASP A 116 17.67 5.34 8.28
N ASP A 117 16.98 4.75 7.30
CA ASP A 117 17.42 3.54 6.59
C ASP A 117 18.78 3.72 5.91
N SER A 118 19.06 4.95 5.49
CA SER A 118 20.33 5.35 4.88
C SER A 118 21.50 5.49 5.88
N ARG A 119 21.20 5.48 7.20
CA ARG A 119 22.10 5.87 8.32
C ARG A 119 22.73 7.26 8.17
N MET A 120 22.28 8.07 7.22
CA MET A 120 22.77 9.43 7.00
C MET A 120 22.23 10.39 8.05
N PHE A 121 21.06 10.10 8.61
CA PHE A 121 20.43 10.93 9.63
C PHE A 121 20.04 10.14 10.88
N ARG A 122 20.25 10.76 12.03
CA ARG A 122 19.95 10.17 13.34
C ARG A 122 19.22 11.16 14.22
N LEU A 123 18.11 10.70 14.79
CA LEU A 123 17.30 11.48 15.69
C LEU A 123 18.09 11.82 16.96
N ASN A 124 18.13 13.10 17.31
CA ASN A 124 18.87 13.60 18.46
C ASN A 124 17.95 14.45 19.36
N TYR A 125 17.38 13.80 20.37
CA TYR A 125 16.60 14.47 21.41
C TYR A 125 17.55 15.14 22.40
N SER A 126 17.43 16.46 22.57
CA SER A 126 18.21 17.16 23.59
C SER A 126 17.89 16.64 25.00
N LYS A 127 18.80 16.83 25.96
CA LYS A 127 18.56 16.44 27.35
C LYS A 127 17.38 17.22 27.94
N GLU A 128 17.25 18.47 27.53
CA GLU A 128 16.17 19.38 27.89
C GLU A 128 14.82 18.88 27.36
N PHE A 129 14.81 18.34 26.13
CA PHE A 129 13.63 17.69 25.54
C PHE A 129 13.27 16.40 26.28
N LEU A 130 14.25 15.54 26.59
CA LEU A 130 13.99 14.30 27.34
C LEU A 130 13.41 14.59 28.73
N ARG A 131 13.94 15.60 29.43
CA ARG A 131 13.38 16.05 30.72
C ARG A 131 11.96 16.60 30.56
N TRP A 132 11.71 17.39 29.52
CA TRP A 132 10.38 17.92 29.23
C TRP A 132 9.37 16.80 28.91
N ALA A 133 9.74 15.83 28.07
CA ALA A 133 8.85 14.75 27.65
C ALA A 133 8.61 13.67 28.72
N LEU A 134 9.58 13.43 29.60
CA LEU A 134 9.54 12.30 30.56
C LEU A 134 9.26 12.71 32.00
N CYS A 135 9.37 13.99 32.34
CA CYS A 135 9.11 14.47 33.70
C CYS A 135 7.93 15.45 33.76
N PRO A 136 6.70 15.10 33.29
CA PRO A 136 5.54 15.95 33.49
C PRO A 136 5.14 16.02 34.97
N PRO A 137 4.35 17.02 35.38
CA PRO A 137 3.88 17.16 36.76
C PRO A 137 3.23 15.86 37.27
N GLY A 138 3.68 15.36 38.42
CA GLY A 138 3.14 14.14 39.02
C GLY A 138 3.65 12.83 38.39
N TYR A 139 4.69 12.85 37.55
CA TYR A 139 5.27 11.63 36.99
C TYR A 139 5.86 10.69 38.05
N PHE A 140 5.85 9.39 37.75
CA PHE A 140 6.42 8.36 38.60
C PHE A 140 7.85 8.04 38.16
N ARG A 141 8.84 8.42 38.98
CA ARG A 141 10.26 8.07 38.72
C ARG A 141 10.45 6.57 38.49
N SER A 142 9.68 5.75 39.21
CA SER A 142 9.71 4.29 39.10
C SER A 142 9.34 3.77 37.70
N TRP A 143 8.65 4.55 36.86
CA TRP A 143 8.25 4.15 35.51
C TRP A 143 9.34 4.36 34.46
N HIS A 144 10.46 4.99 34.82
CA HIS A 144 11.66 5.08 33.98
C HIS A 144 12.58 3.91 34.27
N ILE A 145 12.55 2.90 33.40
CA ILE A 145 13.18 1.61 33.67
C ILE A 145 14.35 1.41 32.71
N GLY A 146 15.53 1.27 33.29
CA GLY A 146 16.76 0.92 32.58
C GLY A 146 17.18 -0.52 32.82
N LEU A 147 17.87 -1.09 31.84
CA LEU A 147 18.56 -2.37 31.98
C LEU A 147 20.07 -2.15 31.88
N ARG A 148 20.84 -2.58 32.89
CA ARG A 148 22.30 -2.53 32.88
C ARG A 148 22.92 -3.92 32.79
N VAL A 149 24.11 -3.99 32.22
CA VAL A 149 24.97 -5.20 32.29
C VAL A 149 25.75 -5.17 33.60
N LYS A 150 25.60 -6.17 34.46
CA LYS A 150 26.20 -6.18 35.82
C LYS A 150 27.70 -5.90 35.85
N ASN A 151 28.45 -6.52 34.92
CA ASN A 151 29.91 -6.43 34.88
C ASN A 151 30.43 -5.06 34.42
N SER A 152 29.74 -4.42 33.47
CA SER A 152 30.21 -3.16 32.86
C SER A 152 29.45 -1.93 33.35
N LYS A 153 28.34 -2.13 34.07
CA LYS A 153 27.37 -1.11 34.48
C LYS A 153 26.82 -0.24 33.34
N LYS A 154 27.06 -0.60 32.07
CA LYS A 154 26.53 0.12 30.91
C LYS A 154 25.02 -0.08 30.77
N LEU A 155 24.30 1.00 30.51
CA LEU A 155 22.89 1.00 30.16
C LEU A 155 22.69 0.44 28.75
N VAL A 156 21.82 -0.56 28.60
CA VAL A 156 21.63 -1.29 27.33
C VAL A 156 20.18 -1.39 26.87
N ALA A 157 19.22 -1.03 27.73
CA ALA A 157 17.82 -0.84 27.35
C ALA A 157 17.17 0.20 28.25
N PHE A 158 16.13 0.85 27.72
CA PHE A 158 15.33 1.85 28.41
C PHE A 158 13.87 1.75 27.95
N ILE A 159 12.93 1.94 28.87
CA ILE A 159 11.51 2.15 28.59
C ILE A 159 10.99 3.16 29.60
N SER A 160 10.10 4.04 29.18
CA SER A 160 9.48 5.04 30.05
C SER A 160 7.97 5.00 29.96
N GLY A 161 7.31 5.38 31.05
CA GLY A 161 5.89 5.70 31.07
C GLY A 161 5.66 7.00 31.83
N ILE A 162 4.66 7.77 31.42
CA ILE A 162 4.19 8.97 32.13
C ILE A 162 2.69 8.84 32.43
N PRO A 163 2.17 9.38 33.54
CA PRO A 163 0.73 9.39 33.78
C PRO A 163 0.05 10.41 32.87
N ALA A 164 -1.08 10.03 32.28
CA ALA A 164 -1.89 10.91 31.46
C ALA A 164 -3.38 10.69 31.75
N LYS A 165 -4.12 11.78 31.96
CA LYS A 165 -5.59 11.75 32.00
C LYS A 165 -6.09 11.78 30.57
N ILE A 166 -6.66 10.69 30.09
CA ILE A 166 -7.20 10.60 28.74
C ILE A 166 -8.72 10.52 28.81
N ARG A 167 -9.38 11.46 28.14
CA ARG A 167 -10.82 11.43 27.92
C ARG A 167 -11.13 10.51 26.75
N ILE A 168 -11.98 9.53 27.04
CA ILE A 168 -12.54 8.58 26.10
C ILE A 168 -14.04 8.81 26.10
N ARG A 169 -14.55 9.47 25.05
CA ARG A 169 -15.93 9.98 24.96
C ARG A 169 -16.26 10.85 26.18
N ASP A 170 -17.07 10.34 27.10
CA ASP A 170 -17.54 11.03 28.30
C ASP A 170 -16.76 10.63 29.57
N ALA A 171 -15.92 9.59 29.51
CA ALA A 171 -15.16 9.08 30.65
C ALA A 171 -13.72 9.60 30.62
N VAL A 172 -13.23 10.11 31.75
CA VAL A 172 -11.81 10.45 31.93
C VAL A 172 -11.13 9.30 32.66
N VAL A 173 -10.11 8.72 32.04
CA VAL A 173 -9.38 7.57 32.55
C VAL A 173 -7.92 7.99 32.76
N LEU A 174 -7.41 7.75 33.96
CA LEU A 174 -5.98 7.88 34.24
C LEU A 174 -5.27 6.63 33.70
N LEU A 175 -4.36 6.81 32.76
CA LEU A 175 -3.60 5.73 32.14
C LEU A 175 -2.11 6.07 32.06
N ALA A 176 -1.27 5.07 31.78
CA ALA A 176 0.14 5.29 31.52
C ALA A 176 0.39 5.49 30.01
N GLU A 177 0.93 6.64 29.61
CA GLU A 177 1.44 6.84 28.25
C GLU A 177 2.87 6.30 28.16
N VAL A 178 3.10 5.28 27.33
CA VAL A 178 4.39 4.58 27.22
C VAL A 178 5.17 5.08 26.02
N ASN A 179 6.38 5.58 26.27
CA ASN A 179 7.27 6.17 25.26
C ASN A 179 8.71 5.66 25.40
N PHE A 180 9.55 5.91 24.38
CA PHE A 180 11.00 5.66 24.36
C PHE A 180 11.46 4.23 24.70
N LEU A 181 10.73 3.23 24.24
CA LEU A 181 11.18 1.84 24.32
C LEU A 181 12.38 1.62 23.39
N CYS A 182 13.58 1.57 23.96
CA CYS A 182 14.84 1.39 23.25
C CYS A 182 15.61 0.20 23.81
N VAL A 183 16.04 -0.71 22.93
CA VAL A 183 17.00 -1.77 23.26
C VAL A 183 18.20 -1.61 22.34
N HIS A 184 19.40 -1.65 22.93
CA HIS A 184 20.66 -1.60 22.21
C HIS A 184 20.65 -2.56 21.02
N LYS A 185 21.03 -2.07 19.82
CA LYS A 185 20.87 -2.77 18.54
C LYS A 185 21.33 -4.25 18.57
N LYS A 186 22.51 -4.50 19.14
CA LYS A 186 23.10 -5.86 19.29
C LYS A 186 22.33 -6.83 20.21
N LEU A 187 21.39 -6.35 21.02
CA LEU A 187 20.66 -7.14 22.02
C LEU A 187 19.18 -7.33 21.69
N ARG A 188 18.68 -6.76 20.59
CA ARG A 188 17.25 -6.84 20.22
C ARG A 188 16.76 -8.29 20.00
N SER A 189 17.63 -9.20 19.55
CA SER A 189 17.32 -10.63 19.39
C SER A 189 17.19 -11.40 20.72
N ARG A 190 17.60 -10.82 21.86
CA ARG A 190 17.62 -11.48 23.18
C ARG A 190 16.27 -11.44 23.92
N ARG A 191 15.18 -11.02 23.25
CA ARG A 191 13.82 -10.94 23.83
C ARG A 191 13.74 -10.14 25.14
N LEU A 192 14.53 -9.07 25.25
CA LEU A 192 14.51 -8.17 26.41
C LEU A 192 13.25 -7.29 26.42
N THR A 193 12.74 -6.91 25.24
CA THR A 193 11.57 -6.05 25.09
C THR A 193 10.32 -6.54 25.85
N PRO A 194 9.87 -7.81 25.71
CA PRO A 194 8.76 -8.33 26.51
C PRO A 194 8.97 -8.24 28.03
N VAL A 195 10.23 -8.35 28.50
CA VAL A 195 10.53 -8.25 29.94
C VAL A 195 10.42 -6.81 30.41
N MET A 196 10.93 -5.86 29.63
CA MET A 196 10.81 -4.42 29.91
C MET A 196 9.33 -4.00 29.96
N ILE A 197 8.52 -4.43 29.00
CA ILE A 197 7.07 -4.14 28.96
C ILE A 197 6.39 -4.74 30.19
N LYS A 198 6.63 -6.01 30.51
CA LYS A 198 6.03 -6.67 31.69
C LYS A 198 6.41 -5.98 33.01
N GLU A 199 7.66 -5.54 33.14
CA GLU A 199 8.12 -4.84 34.33
C GLU A 199 7.49 -3.44 34.42
N LEU A 200 7.37 -2.71 33.31
CA LEU A 200 6.63 -1.44 33.31
C LEU A 200 5.17 -1.65 33.69
N SER A 201 4.48 -2.62 33.08
CA SER A 201 3.10 -2.95 33.43
C SER A 201 2.94 -3.31 34.91
N ARG A 202 3.93 -3.99 35.51
CA ARG A 202 3.93 -4.31 36.95
C ARG A 202 4.02 -3.04 37.79
N ARG A 203 4.94 -2.13 37.47
CA ARG A 203 5.12 -0.86 38.21
C ARG A 203 3.91 0.07 38.07
N VAL A 204 3.29 0.12 36.89
CA VAL A 204 2.05 0.87 36.66
C VAL A 204 0.90 0.30 37.51
N ARG A 205 0.76 -1.03 37.56
CA ARG A 205 -0.26 -1.70 38.40
C ARG A 205 -0.04 -1.52 39.90
N LEU A 206 1.20 -1.39 40.37
CA LEU A 206 1.49 -1.10 41.78
C LEU A 206 0.97 0.28 42.20
N GLU A 207 0.90 1.23 41.28
CA GLU A 207 0.27 2.55 41.49
C GLU A 207 -1.25 2.52 41.30
N ASN A 208 -1.85 1.32 41.23
CA ASN A 208 -3.27 1.09 40.97
C ASN A 208 -3.79 1.66 39.63
N ILE A 209 -2.91 1.75 38.63
CA ILE A 209 -3.25 2.14 37.26
C ILE A 209 -3.23 0.89 36.38
N TRP A 210 -4.26 0.72 35.55
CA TRP A 210 -4.50 -0.55 34.84
C TRP A 210 -4.48 -0.43 33.33
N GLN A 211 -4.57 0.80 32.81
CA GLN A 211 -4.63 1.12 31.39
C GLN A 211 -3.34 1.80 30.93
N ALA A 212 -3.03 1.68 29.64
CA ALA A 212 -1.95 2.44 29.01
C ALA A 212 -2.31 2.86 27.58
N ALA A 213 -1.64 3.88 27.09
CA ALA A 213 -1.67 4.30 25.69
C ALA A 213 -0.24 4.27 25.15
N TYR A 214 -0.06 3.89 23.90
CA TYR A 214 1.26 3.88 23.29
C TYR A 214 1.17 4.01 21.78
N THR A 215 2.25 4.49 21.19
CA THR A 215 2.38 4.64 19.74
C THR A 215 3.59 3.86 19.22
N THR A 216 3.52 3.41 17.98
CA THR A 216 4.68 2.79 17.31
C THR A 216 4.54 2.89 15.79
N GLY A 217 5.68 3.01 15.09
CA GLY A 217 5.72 2.91 13.64
C GLY A 217 5.57 1.47 13.14
N ALA A 218 5.85 0.47 13.98
CA ALA A 218 5.60 -0.93 13.65
C ALA A 218 4.10 -1.24 13.75
N VAL A 219 3.59 -2.09 12.85
CA VAL A 219 2.19 -2.53 12.91
C VAL A 219 2.08 -3.68 13.92
N LEU A 220 1.52 -3.38 15.09
CA LEU A 220 1.10 -4.35 16.10
C LEU A 220 -0.39 -4.67 15.94
N PRO A 221 -0.86 -5.81 16.48
CA PRO A 221 -2.27 -6.18 16.49
C PRO A 221 -3.19 -5.05 16.98
N THR A 222 -4.28 -4.82 16.25
CA THR A 222 -5.41 -3.94 16.61
C THR A 222 -5.03 -2.48 16.98
N PRO A 223 -4.45 -1.69 16.05
CA PRO A 223 -4.39 -0.25 16.25
C PRO A 223 -5.80 0.34 16.30
N ILE A 224 -5.98 1.40 17.08
CA ILE A 224 -7.24 2.15 17.15
C ILE A 224 -7.36 3.07 15.93
N THR A 225 -6.24 3.66 15.54
CA THR A 225 -6.12 4.53 14.37
C THR A 225 -4.65 4.61 13.98
N SER A 226 -4.39 5.06 12.75
CA SER A 226 -3.06 5.33 12.23
C SER A 226 -3.03 6.74 11.67
N CYS A 227 -1.93 7.44 11.88
CA CYS A 227 -1.70 8.78 11.38
C CYS A 227 -0.42 8.82 10.54
N GLU A 228 -0.39 9.62 9.47
CA GLU A 228 0.78 9.83 8.61
C GLU A 228 1.45 11.18 8.93
N TYR A 229 2.78 11.22 8.89
CA TYR A 229 3.53 12.48 9.00
C TYR A 229 3.56 13.21 7.66
N TRP A 230 3.37 14.52 7.73
CA TRP A 230 3.46 15.45 6.61
C TRP A 230 4.52 16.50 6.93
N GLY A 231 5.39 16.80 5.98
CA GLY A 231 6.52 17.70 6.14
C GLY A 231 6.49 18.88 5.19
N ARG A 232 6.82 20.04 5.73
CA ARG A 232 6.95 21.31 5.00
C ARG A 232 8.40 21.78 5.01
N LEU A 233 8.99 21.89 3.81
CA LEU A 233 10.40 22.27 3.63
C LEU A 233 10.62 23.78 3.86
N LEU A 234 11.21 24.16 5.00
CA LEU A 234 11.52 25.56 5.32
C LEU A 234 12.86 26.02 4.73
N ASN A 235 13.82 25.08 4.61
CA ASN A 235 15.15 25.32 4.02
C ASN A 235 15.45 24.34 2.87
N PRO A 236 14.80 24.49 1.69
CA PRO A 236 14.91 23.52 0.61
C PRO A 236 16.35 23.28 0.16
N LYS A 237 17.16 24.34 0.07
CA LYS A 237 18.57 24.24 -0.38
C LYS A 237 19.37 23.28 0.50
N LYS A 238 19.39 23.54 1.81
CA LYS A 238 20.12 22.70 2.77
C LYS A 238 19.63 21.26 2.71
N LEU A 239 18.32 21.05 2.62
CA LEU A 239 17.72 19.71 2.59
C LEU A 239 18.12 18.91 1.34
N ILE A 240 18.31 19.59 0.22
CA ILE A 240 18.81 18.95 -1.01
C ILE A 240 20.30 18.67 -0.92
N ASP A 241 21.09 19.63 -0.42
CA ASP A 241 22.55 19.51 -0.30
C ASP A 241 22.95 18.33 0.60
N VAL A 242 22.15 18.03 1.64
CA VAL A 242 22.39 16.91 2.56
C VAL A 242 21.69 15.61 2.13
N GLY A 243 20.95 15.63 1.02
CA GLY A 243 20.23 14.45 0.51
C GLY A 243 18.95 14.08 1.26
N PHE A 244 18.42 14.95 2.12
CA PHE A 244 17.15 14.78 2.82
C PHE A 244 15.95 14.92 1.88
N SER A 245 16.04 15.82 0.90
CA SER A 245 15.05 16.01 -0.16
C SER A 245 15.74 15.94 -1.52
N ARG A 246 15.00 15.65 -2.58
CA ARG A 246 15.52 15.59 -3.95
C ARG A 246 14.75 16.59 -4.80
N ILE A 247 15.48 17.35 -5.61
CA ILE A 247 14.85 18.10 -6.70
C ILE A 247 14.50 17.08 -7.79
N ASP A 248 13.25 17.06 -8.20
CA ASP A 248 12.88 16.28 -9.38
C ASP A 248 13.63 16.80 -10.61
N ALA A 249 13.93 15.91 -11.56
CA ALA A 249 14.79 16.20 -12.71
C ALA A 249 14.35 17.39 -13.61
N TRP A 250 13.18 17.96 -13.36
CA TRP A 250 12.57 19.06 -14.12
C TRP A 250 12.60 20.42 -13.40
N ASP A 251 13.04 20.48 -12.15
CA ASP A 251 13.02 21.70 -11.36
C ASP A 251 14.43 22.29 -11.16
N THR A 252 14.51 23.61 -10.98
CA THR A 252 15.76 24.30 -10.64
C THR A 252 15.76 24.63 -9.17
N MET A 253 16.93 24.66 -8.54
CA MET A 253 17.05 25.06 -7.13
C MET A 253 16.34 26.39 -6.83
N ALA A 254 16.45 27.38 -7.73
CA ALA A 254 15.80 28.68 -7.56
C ALA A 254 14.27 28.60 -7.57
N ARG A 255 13.70 27.81 -8.49
CA ARG A 255 12.25 27.61 -8.56
C ARG A 255 11.73 26.77 -7.40
N TYR A 256 12.48 25.76 -6.96
CA TYR A 256 12.17 24.96 -5.78
C TYR A 256 12.16 25.81 -4.49
N ILE A 257 13.16 26.70 -4.31
CA ILE A 257 13.18 27.66 -3.21
C ILE A 257 11.99 28.62 -3.29
N ASN A 258 11.66 29.12 -4.49
CA ASN A 258 10.53 30.03 -4.68
C ASN A 258 9.18 29.35 -4.41
N PHE A 259 9.03 28.08 -4.80
CA PHE A 259 7.84 27.28 -4.51
C PHE A 259 7.60 27.11 -3.01
N TYR A 260 8.64 27.10 -2.20
CA TYR A 260 8.49 27.02 -0.74
C TYR A 260 8.65 28.37 -0.02
N LYS A 261 8.68 29.48 -0.76
CA LYS A 261 8.83 30.82 -0.19
C LYS A 261 7.63 31.14 0.72
N LEU A 262 7.94 31.57 1.93
CA LEU A 262 6.98 32.06 2.93
C LEU A 262 7.00 33.59 2.97
N PRO A 263 5.94 34.24 3.49
CA PRO A 263 5.93 35.66 3.78
C PRO A 263 7.08 36.08 4.71
N GLU A 264 7.48 37.36 4.66
CA GLU A 264 8.55 37.89 5.52
C GLU A 264 8.10 38.14 6.96
N GLN A 265 6.81 38.41 7.15
CA GLN A 265 6.22 38.71 8.45
C GLN A 265 4.92 37.92 8.64
N THR A 266 4.60 37.72 9.91
CA THR A 266 3.32 37.14 10.32
C THR A 266 2.21 38.12 10.03
N THR A 267 1.04 37.59 9.69
CA THR A 267 -0.09 38.36 9.16
C THR A 267 -1.22 38.48 10.17
N THR A 268 -1.35 37.53 11.11
CA THR A 268 -2.36 37.58 12.17
C THR A 268 -2.04 38.70 13.18
N PRO A 269 -2.94 39.70 13.35
CA PRO A 269 -2.78 40.73 14.37
C PRO A 269 -2.80 40.14 15.78
N GLY A 270 -1.94 40.64 16.67
CA GLY A 270 -1.91 40.20 18.07
C GLY A 270 -1.23 38.84 18.29
N LEU A 271 -0.64 38.23 17.26
CA LEU A 271 0.17 37.02 17.41
C LEU A 271 1.45 37.35 18.20
N ARG A 272 1.58 36.76 19.39
CA ARG A 272 2.77 36.87 20.24
C ARG A 272 3.10 35.55 20.91
N LYS A 273 4.31 35.47 21.48
CA LYS A 273 4.74 34.29 22.25
C LYS A 273 3.88 34.17 23.52
N MET A 274 3.53 32.94 23.87
CA MET A 274 2.75 32.66 25.08
C MET A 274 3.55 33.00 26.35
N GLU A 275 2.89 33.63 27.32
CA GLU A 275 3.43 33.98 28.63
C GLU A 275 2.75 33.18 29.76
N PRO A 276 3.34 33.10 30.97
CA PRO A 276 2.76 32.32 32.07
C PRO A 276 1.34 32.73 32.45
N HIS A 277 1.01 34.02 32.31
CA HIS A 277 -0.32 34.54 32.63
C HIS A 277 -1.41 34.11 31.62
N ASP A 278 -1.03 33.63 30.43
CA ASP A 278 -1.96 33.15 29.40
C ASP A 278 -2.42 31.70 29.65
N VAL A 279 -1.72 30.95 30.52
CA VAL A 279 -1.96 29.51 30.78
C VAL A 279 -3.44 29.19 31.04
N PRO A 280 -4.18 29.91 31.91
CA PRO A 280 -5.58 29.60 32.16
C PRO A 280 -6.48 29.79 30.93
N ALA A 281 -6.17 30.76 30.07
CA ALA A 281 -6.92 31.01 28.84
C ALA A 281 -6.65 29.92 27.79
N VAL A 282 -5.38 29.56 27.60
CA VAL A 282 -4.96 28.47 26.69
C VAL A 282 -5.52 27.13 27.16
N ALA A 283 -5.50 26.84 28.46
CA ALA A 283 -6.04 25.61 29.02
C ALA A 283 -7.54 25.47 28.74
N ARG A 284 -8.31 26.56 28.90
CA ARG A 284 -9.74 26.61 28.57
C ARG A 284 -10.00 26.41 27.07
N LEU A 285 -9.22 27.07 26.20
CA LEU A 285 -9.34 26.91 24.76
C LEU A 285 -9.03 25.48 24.33
N LEU A 286 -7.90 24.92 24.79
CA LEU A 286 -7.47 23.56 24.48
C LEU A 286 -8.48 22.53 24.97
N LYS A 287 -8.94 22.64 26.22
CA LYS A 287 -9.93 21.72 26.79
C LYS A 287 -11.25 21.75 26.00
N ASN A 288 -11.70 22.91 25.56
CA ASN A 288 -12.91 23.03 24.75
C ASN A 288 -12.72 22.48 23.34
N TYR A 289 -11.58 22.76 22.70
CA TYR A 289 -11.24 22.22 21.39
C TYR A 289 -11.15 20.69 21.43
N LEU A 290 -10.47 20.13 22.43
CA LEU A 290 -10.24 18.69 22.52
C LEU A 290 -11.54 17.91 22.75
N LYS A 291 -12.59 18.49 23.35
CA LYS A 291 -13.89 17.83 23.60
C LYS A 291 -14.55 17.26 22.34
N GLN A 292 -14.29 17.82 21.17
CA GLN A 292 -14.89 17.35 19.91
C GLN A 292 -14.33 15.98 19.46
N PHE A 293 -13.16 15.59 19.95
CA PHE A 293 -12.53 14.32 19.58
C PHE A 293 -12.95 13.21 20.55
N VAL A 294 -13.05 11.98 20.05
CA VAL A 294 -13.46 10.82 20.87
C VAL A 294 -12.37 10.40 21.86
N LEU A 295 -11.10 10.52 21.48
CA LEU A 295 -9.95 10.22 22.31
C LEU A 295 -9.06 11.46 22.37
N ALA A 296 -8.89 12.05 23.55
CA ALA A 296 -8.01 13.21 23.74
C ALA A 296 -7.51 13.32 25.19
N PRO A 297 -6.34 13.91 25.44
CA PRO A 297 -5.93 14.26 26.79
C PRO A 297 -6.90 15.24 27.45
N ASP A 298 -7.15 15.07 28.76
CA ASP A 298 -7.87 16.03 29.59
C ASP A 298 -6.87 16.84 30.42
N PHE A 299 -6.31 17.87 29.79
CA PHE A 299 -5.29 18.70 30.41
C PHE A 299 -5.84 19.59 31.54
N ASP A 300 -5.10 19.64 32.64
CA ASP A 300 -5.22 20.70 33.64
C ASP A 300 -4.22 21.86 33.41
N GLU A 301 -4.33 22.93 34.20
CA GLU A 301 -3.50 24.13 34.01
C GLU A 301 -2.00 23.85 34.23
N ASN A 302 -1.66 22.97 35.17
CA ASN A 302 -0.25 22.61 35.43
C ASN A 302 0.32 21.81 34.25
N GLU A 303 -0.48 20.92 33.66
CA GLU A 303 -0.08 20.19 32.46
C GLU A 303 0.06 21.13 31.25
N VAL A 304 -0.85 22.10 31.07
CA VAL A 304 -0.74 23.12 30.00
C VAL A 304 0.51 23.98 30.18
N GLU A 305 0.80 24.41 31.41
CA GLU A 305 2.04 25.13 31.71
C GLU A 305 3.27 24.31 31.33
N HIS A 306 3.33 23.04 31.74
CA HIS A 306 4.48 22.17 31.42
C HIS A 306 4.62 21.87 29.92
N TRP A 307 3.52 21.57 29.24
CA TRP A 307 3.54 21.10 27.86
C TRP A 307 3.58 22.23 26.82
N LEU A 308 2.99 23.39 27.10
CA LEU A 308 2.82 24.46 26.12
C LEU A 308 3.54 25.75 26.48
N LEU A 309 3.99 25.97 27.72
CA LEU A 309 4.75 27.18 27.99
C LEU A 309 6.08 27.14 27.20
N PRO A 310 6.41 28.21 26.45
CA PRO A 310 7.56 28.16 25.57
C PRO A 310 8.88 27.95 26.31
N LYS A 311 9.66 26.99 25.83
CA LYS A 311 10.99 26.63 26.34
C LYS A 311 11.97 26.62 25.19
N GLU A 312 13.10 27.31 25.37
CA GLU A 312 14.14 27.44 24.35
C GLU A 312 14.57 26.07 23.82
N ASP A 313 14.63 25.94 22.49
CA ASP A 313 14.99 24.74 21.73
C ASP A 313 14.21 23.45 22.09
N VAL A 314 13.05 23.58 22.74
CA VAL A 314 12.18 22.46 23.11
C VAL A 314 10.77 22.69 22.62
N MET A 315 10.12 23.78 23.06
CA MET A 315 8.71 24.03 22.83
C MET A 315 8.47 25.49 22.48
N ASP A 316 7.73 25.73 21.40
CA ASP A 316 7.34 27.06 20.96
C ASP A 316 5.82 27.15 20.85
N THR A 317 5.22 28.08 21.60
CA THR A 317 3.78 28.33 21.58
C THR A 317 3.52 29.82 21.41
N TYR A 318 2.59 30.12 20.50
CA TYR A 318 2.18 31.48 20.16
C TYR A 318 0.67 31.60 20.32
N VAL A 319 0.24 32.69 20.94
CA VAL A 319 -1.15 33.03 21.20
C VAL A 319 -1.57 34.22 20.35
N VAL A 320 -2.84 34.27 19.97
CA VAL A 320 -3.46 35.41 19.29
C VAL A 320 -4.29 36.18 20.30
N GLU A 321 -3.80 37.36 20.66
CA GLU A 321 -4.48 38.29 21.54
C GLU A 321 -5.37 39.23 20.72
N SER A 322 -6.67 39.25 21.02
CA SER A 322 -7.62 40.12 20.36
C SER A 322 -7.27 41.61 20.61
N PRO A 323 -7.10 42.43 19.55
CA PRO A 323 -6.77 43.85 19.71
C PRO A 323 -7.84 44.68 20.44
N GLU A 324 -9.08 44.20 20.49
CA GLU A 324 -10.21 44.96 21.07
C GLU A 324 -10.37 44.75 22.57
N ASN A 325 -10.18 43.51 23.06
CA ASN A 325 -10.49 43.13 24.43
C ASN A 325 -9.34 42.40 25.15
N HIS A 326 -8.17 42.26 24.53
CA HIS A 326 -6.99 41.60 25.07
C HIS A 326 -7.21 40.13 25.49
N GLU A 327 -8.28 39.50 24.99
CA GLU A 327 -8.53 38.08 25.24
C GLU A 327 -7.75 37.20 24.27
N ILE A 328 -7.24 36.08 24.78
CA ILE A 328 -6.63 35.04 23.95
C ILE A 328 -7.73 34.29 23.20
N THR A 329 -7.64 34.30 21.87
CA THR A 329 -8.66 33.73 20.97
C THR A 329 -8.19 32.43 20.33
N ASP A 330 -6.93 32.41 19.89
CA ASP A 330 -6.34 31.29 19.14
C ASP A 330 -4.93 31.00 19.68
N PHE A 331 -4.39 29.81 19.43
CA PHE A 331 -2.97 29.53 19.65
C PHE A 331 -2.46 28.42 18.73
N CYS A 332 -1.18 28.45 18.42
CA CYS A 332 -0.48 27.37 17.72
C CYS A 332 0.81 27.00 18.44
N SER A 333 1.23 25.75 18.28
CA SER A 333 2.38 25.25 19.01
C SER A 333 3.14 24.17 18.25
N PHE A 334 4.45 24.14 18.43
CA PHE A 334 5.33 23.12 17.87
C PHE A 334 6.54 22.88 18.77
N TYR A 335 6.98 21.63 18.87
CA TYR A 335 8.23 21.28 19.55
C TYR A 335 9.35 21.08 18.54
N THR A 336 10.59 21.22 18.98
CA THR A 336 11.77 21.14 18.12
C THR A 336 12.77 20.14 18.64
N PHE A 337 13.43 19.45 17.72
CA PHE A 337 14.63 18.68 18.01
C PHE A 337 15.48 18.56 16.75
N THR A 338 16.67 17.97 16.90
CA THR A 338 17.68 17.96 15.85
C THR A 338 17.90 16.56 15.29
N TRP A 339 18.31 16.49 14.03
CA TRP A 339 18.84 15.27 13.42
C TRP A 339 20.31 15.48 13.12
N SER A 340 21.16 14.56 13.56
CA SER A 340 22.59 14.58 13.24
C SER A 340 22.79 14.07 11.82
N ILE A 341 23.60 14.78 11.03
CA ILE A 341 23.91 14.44 9.63
C ILE A 341 25.28 13.76 9.60
N PHE A 342 25.36 12.61 8.94
CA PHE A 342 26.61 11.88 8.70
C PHE A 342 26.96 11.92 7.21
N GLY A 343 28.21 12.30 6.89
CA GLY A 343 28.73 12.27 5.52
C GLY A 343 28.65 13.59 4.73
N SER A 344 28.07 14.65 5.28
CA SER A 344 28.15 16.00 4.69
C SER A 344 29.37 16.76 5.22
N GLN A 345 30.06 17.51 4.35
CA GLN A 345 31.18 18.39 4.72
C GLN A 345 30.71 19.77 5.20
N ASP A 346 29.50 20.19 4.81
CA ASP A 346 29.01 21.57 5.01
C ASP A 346 27.98 21.70 6.14
N TYR A 347 27.27 20.61 6.47
CA TYR A 347 26.20 20.61 7.47
C TYR A 347 26.33 19.44 8.45
N SER A 348 26.23 19.73 9.75
CA SER A 348 26.29 18.72 10.81
C SER A 348 24.92 18.35 11.39
N VAL A 349 23.94 19.25 11.28
CA VAL A 349 22.64 19.11 11.96
C VAL A 349 21.49 19.65 11.09
N LEU A 350 20.36 18.92 11.05
CA LEU A 350 19.05 19.39 10.61
C LEU A 350 18.18 19.74 11.83
N LYS A 351 17.52 20.90 11.80
CA LYS A 351 16.59 21.33 12.84
C LYS A 351 15.15 21.08 12.36
N MET A 352 14.39 20.32 13.13
CA MET A 352 13.04 19.89 12.77
C MET A 352 12.04 20.45 13.77
N ALA A 353 10.94 21.02 13.27
CA ALA A 353 9.75 21.34 14.06
C ALA A 353 8.70 20.25 13.89
N TYR A 354 7.93 19.99 14.94
CA TYR A 354 6.77 19.11 14.93
C TYR A 354 5.58 19.84 15.53
N SER A 355 4.53 20.03 14.73
CA SER A 355 3.28 20.60 15.19
C SER A 355 2.70 19.78 16.33
N TYR A 356 2.22 20.46 17.37
CA TYR A 356 1.74 19.82 18.59
C TYR A 356 0.24 20.01 18.79
N TYR A 357 -0.19 21.11 19.41
CA TYR A 357 -1.61 21.48 19.53
C TYR A 357 -1.86 22.86 18.93
N ASN A 358 -2.87 22.95 18.07
CA ASN A 358 -3.28 24.21 17.44
C ASN A 358 -4.78 24.37 17.60
N VAL A 359 -5.21 25.52 18.14
CA VAL A 359 -6.61 25.86 18.36
C VAL A 359 -6.92 27.17 17.66
N SER A 360 -7.88 27.10 16.76
CA SER A 360 -8.36 28.20 15.93
C SER A 360 -9.87 28.38 16.16
N THR A 361 -10.28 29.59 16.50
CA THR A 361 -11.65 30.03 16.81
C THR A 361 -12.02 31.28 16.02
N LYS A 362 -11.11 32.25 15.89
CA LYS A 362 -11.31 33.52 15.15
C LYS A 362 -10.48 33.57 13.89
N THR A 363 -9.19 33.24 14.00
CA THR A 363 -8.28 33.19 12.85
C THR A 363 -8.42 31.87 12.11
N PRO A 364 -8.58 31.84 10.77
CA PRO A 364 -8.60 30.59 10.02
C PRO A 364 -7.36 29.72 10.31
N LEU A 365 -7.55 28.41 10.49
CA LEU A 365 -6.46 27.50 10.87
C LEU A 365 -5.29 27.54 9.86
N VAL A 366 -5.58 27.59 8.56
CA VAL A 366 -4.56 27.71 7.50
C VAL A 366 -3.71 28.97 7.69
N GLN A 367 -4.33 30.10 8.03
CA GLN A 367 -3.65 31.37 8.27
C GLN A 367 -2.78 31.31 9.53
N LEU A 368 -3.30 30.75 10.62
CA LEU A 368 -2.57 30.56 11.88
C LEU A 368 -1.34 29.66 11.68
N MET A 369 -1.49 28.57 10.92
CA MET A 369 -0.39 27.66 10.61
C MET A 369 0.61 28.26 9.61
N SER A 370 0.17 29.09 8.66
CA SER A 370 1.06 29.88 7.81
C SER A 370 1.98 30.78 8.65
N ASP A 371 1.42 31.46 9.66
CA ASP A 371 2.21 32.30 10.56
C ASP A 371 3.17 31.46 11.44
N ALA A 372 2.74 30.27 11.88
CA ALA A 372 3.63 29.32 12.57
C ALA A 372 4.83 28.90 11.70
N LEU A 373 4.63 28.68 10.40
CA LEU A 373 5.72 28.39 9.45
C LEU A 373 6.67 29.58 9.28
N VAL A 374 6.15 30.80 9.23
CA VAL A 374 6.97 32.03 9.16
C VAL A 374 7.85 32.16 10.40
N VAL A 375 7.27 31.91 11.57
CA VAL A 375 8.01 31.92 12.85
C VAL A 375 9.07 30.82 12.87
N ALA A 376 8.71 29.59 12.52
CA ALA A 376 9.65 28.46 12.44
C ALA A 376 10.83 28.76 11.51
N LYS A 377 10.57 29.38 10.35
CA LYS A 377 11.61 29.82 9.42
C LYS A 377 12.51 30.91 10.01
N LYS A 378 11.95 31.88 10.75
CA LYS A 378 12.75 32.91 11.46
C LYS A 378 13.65 32.32 12.55
N LYS A 379 13.30 31.17 13.11
CA LYS A 379 14.12 30.39 14.05
C LYS A 379 15.14 29.47 13.36
N ASP A 380 15.34 29.60 12.04
CA ASP A 380 16.29 28.81 11.27
C ASP A 380 16.00 27.29 11.35
N LEU A 381 14.71 26.92 11.39
CA LEU A 381 14.29 25.53 11.29
C LEU A 381 14.27 25.10 9.82
N ASP A 382 14.62 23.84 9.57
CA ASP A 382 14.80 23.31 8.20
C ASP A 382 13.53 22.66 7.67
N VAL A 383 12.79 21.92 8.53
CA VAL A 383 11.54 21.24 8.17
C VAL A 383 10.51 21.43 9.27
N PHE A 384 9.25 21.59 8.89
CA PHE A 384 8.12 21.63 9.79
C PHE A 384 7.20 20.43 9.52
N ASN A 385 7.10 19.51 10.47
CA ASN A 385 6.30 18.31 10.38
C ASN A 385 4.97 18.46 11.11
N ALA A 386 3.93 17.77 10.63
CA ALA A 386 2.63 17.68 11.27
C ALA A 386 2.05 16.28 11.03
N LEU A 387 1.37 15.72 12.02
CA LEU A 387 0.56 14.51 11.81
C LEU A 387 -0.81 14.90 11.25
N ASP A 388 -1.39 14.06 10.40
CA ASP A 388 -2.80 14.09 9.95
C ASP A 388 -3.83 13.77 11.07
N ALA A 389 -3.46 14.12 12.30
CA ALA A 389 -4.30 14.06 13.49
C ALA A 389 -5.07 15.38 13.68
N MET A 390 -6.17 15.31 14.43
CA MET A 390 -7.06 16.45 14.69
C MET A 390 -7.59 17.07 13.38
N LEU A 391 -7.44 18.39 13.18
CA LEU A 391 -7.90 19.10 11.99
C LEU A 391 -6.73 19.49 11.05
N ASN A 392 -5.55 18.90 11.23
CA ASN A 392 -4.34 19.34 10.53
C ASN A 392 -4.39 19.11 9.01
N GLU A 393 -5.11 18.09 8.56
CA GLU A 393 -5.29 17.77 7.14
C GLU A 393 -5.83 18.95 6.32
N THR A 394 -6.64 19.81 6.96
CA THR A 394 -7.26 20.97 6.32
C THR A 394 -6.27 22.01 5.77
N PHE A 395 -5.02 22.04 6.25
CA PHE A 395 -4.02 23.02 5.80
C PHE A 395 -2.87 22.43 4.98
N PHE A 396 -2.80 21.11 4.80
CA PHE A 396 -1.63 20.49 4.16
C PHE A 396 -1.47 20.91 2.70
N SER A 397 -2.53 20.81 1.90
CA SER A 397 -2.52 21.20 0.50
C SER A 397 -2.20 22.71 0.33
N GLU A 398 -2.94 23.57 1.03
CA GLU A 398 -2.79 25.02 0.93
C GLU A 398 -1.39 25.51 1.36
N LEU A 399 -0.83 24.91 2.40
CA LEU A 399 0.49 25.28 2.92
C LEU A 399 1.63 24.47 2.31
N ARG A 400 1.37 23.61 1.31
CA ARG A 400 2.38 22.82 0.58
C ARG A 400 3.15 21.84 1.47
N PHE A 401 2.46 21.21 2.40
CA PHE A 401 2.99 20.04 3.09
C PHE A 401 3.00 18.86 2.12
N LEU A 402 4.04 18.05 2.21
CA LEU A 402 4.17 16.81 1.46
C LEU A 402 4.12 15.63 2.42
N PRO A 403 3.58 14.47 2.02
CA PRO A 403 3.67 13.27 2.83
C PRO A 403 5.15 12.93 3.04
N VAL A 404 5.52 12.62 4.28
CA VAL A 404 6.87 12.20 4.68
C VAL A 404 6.78 10.77 5.20
N ASP A 405 7.80 9.96 4.90
CA ASP A 405 7.86 8.59 5.37
C ASP A 405 7.81 8.52 6.91
N GLY A 406 6.75 7.91 7.42
CA GLY A 406 6.50 7.79 8.86
C GLY A 406 5.01 7.64 9.15
N LYS A 407 4.57 6.41 9.43
CA LYS A 407 3.24 6.14 9.99
C LYS A 407 3.34 5.95 11.49
N LEU A 408 2.36 6.48 12.22
CA LEU A 408 2.25 6.31 13.67
C LEU A 408 0.93 5.62 14.01
N ASN A 409 1.03 4.40 14.51
CA ASN A 409 -0.12 3.60 14.92
C ASN A 409 -0.41 3.84 16.41
N TYR A 410 -1.67 4.11 16.77
CA TYR A 410 -2.11 4.39 18.13
C TYR A 410 -2.78 3.17 18.76
N TYR A 411 -2.40 2.85 20.00
CA TYR A 411 -2.91 1.68 20.72
C TYR A 411 -3.36 2.04 22.14
N LEU A 412 -4.39 1.35 22.61
CA LEU A 412 -4.75 1.28 24.02
C LEU A 412 -4.46 -0.12 24.57
N TYR A 413 -3.89 -0.14 25.77
CA TYR A 413 -3.66 -1.32 26.56
C TYR A 413 -4.70 -1.37 27.68
N ASN A 414 -5.32 -2.53 27.83
CA ASN A 414 -6.36 -2.85 28.80
C ASN A 414 -7.60 -1.96 28.75
N TYR A 415 -7.93 -1.45 27.57
CA TYR A 415 -9.14 -0.65 27.34
C TYR A 415 -9.70 -0.96 25.95
N ARG A 416 -11.00 -1.27 25.86
CA ARG A 416 -11.75 -1.52 24.63
C ARG A 416 -12.56 -0.28 24.28
N LEU A 417 -12.42 0.23 23.06
CA LEU A 417 -13.28 1.26 22.47
C LEU A 417 -14.45 0.62 21.71
N LYS A 418 -15.65 1.19 21.79
CA LYS A 418 -16.83 0.71 21.05
C LYS A 418 -16.74 1.11 19.57
N HIS A 419 -17.23 0.22 18.71
CA HIS A 419 -17.01 0.16 17.25
C HIS A 419 -17.43 1.41 16.44
N ASP A 420 -18.22 2.34 17.00
CA ASP A 420 -18.74 3.51 16.29
C ASP A 420 -17.64 4.50 15.83
N PHE A 421 -16.44 4.43 16.42
CA PHE A 421 -15.32 5.32 16.07
C PHE A 421 -14.35 4.70 15.04
N ILE A 422 -14.27 3.38 14.97
CA ILE A 422 -13.37 2.69 14.03
C ILE A 422 -13.92 2.87 12.61
N ALA A 423 -15.23 2.83 12.40
CA ALA A 423 -15.83 2.90 11.06
C ALA A 423 -15.69 4.26 10.33
N LYS A 424 -15.61 5.39 11.04
CA LYS A 424 -15.75 6.73 10.40
C LYS A 424 -14.49 7.29 9.72
N LYS A 425 -13.28 6.85 10.09
CA LYS A 425 -12.04 7.33 9.45
C LYS A 425 -11.56 6.44 8.31
N PHE A 426 -12.17 5.26 8.13
CA PHE A 426 -11.89 4.36 6.99
C PHE A 426 -12.78 4.63 5.77
N GLU A 427 -13.79 5.49 5.90
CA GLU A 427 -14.70 5.90 4.81
C GLU A 427 -14.22 7.15 4.03
N SER A 428 -13.19 7.88 4.48
CA SER A 428 -12.84 9.20 3.92
C SER A 428 -11.45 9.35 3.30
N ASN A 429 -10.70 8.26 3.03
CA ASN A 429 -9.43 8.36 2.30
C ASN A 429 -9.66 8.37 0.77
N GLU A 430 -10.18 9.48 0.26
CA GLU A 430 -9.94 9.91 -1.11
C GLU A 430 -8.83 10.99 -1.08
N PHE A 431 -7.81 10.82 -1.94
CA PHE A 431 -6.77 11.76 -2.38
C PHE A 431 -5.29 11.54 -1.98
N ASP A 432 -4.49 11.49 -3.05
CA ASP A 432 -3.08 11.75 -3.31
C ASP A 432 -1.98 10.86 -2.69
N ARG A 433 -1.53 9.90 -3.51
CA ARG A 433 -0.20 9.29 -3.40
C ARG A 433 0.53 9.33 -4.75
N HIS A 434 1.46 10.27 -4.89
CA HIS A 434 2.59 10.19 -5.82
C HIS A 434 3.84 10.81 -5.17
N CYS A 435 4.97 10.09 -5.33
CA CYS A 435 6.36 10.41 -4.94
C CYS A 435 6.69 10.43 -3.42
N CYS A 436 7.77 9.83 -2.88
CA CYS A 436 8.91 9.09 -3.44
C CYS A 436 9.68 8.39 -2.29
N SER A 437 9.94 7.08 -2.41
CA SER A 437 11.01 6.26 -1.79
C SER A 437 11.73 6.72 -0.50
N ALA A 438 11.33 6.21 0.67
CA ALA A 438 12.23 5.69 1.72
C ALA A 438 11.46 4.88 2.79
N CYS A 439 11.39 3.54 2.66
CA CYS A 439 11.59 2.64 3.81
C CYS A 439 11.59 1.15 3.43
N GLU A 440 12.76 0.52 3.54
CA GLU A 440 12.93 -0.91 3.77
C GLU A 440 13.79 -1.11 5.03
N SER A 441 13.25 -0.90 6.24
CA SER A 441 13.87 -1.50 7.43
C SER A 441 12.92 -1.84 8.59
N GLU A 442 12.32 -3.03 8.52
CA GLU A 442 12.16 -3.89 9.72
C GLU A 442 12.44 -5.38 9.46
N LEU A 443 13.17 -5.72 8.38
CA LEU A 443 13.61 -7.11 8.10
C LEU A 443 15.14 -7.27 7.90
N SER A 444 15.95 -6.22 8.03
CA SER A 444 17.35 -6.20 7.56
C SER A 444 18.45 -6.33 8.63
N PHE A 445 18.25 -7.06 9.75
CA PHE A 445 19.32 -7.26 10.74
C PHE A 445 19.61 -8.72 11.11
N LEU A 446 19.87 -9.52 10.08
CA LEU A 446 20.72 -10.71 10.16
C LEU A 446 21.60 -10.80 8.90
N ARG A 447 22.60 -9.91 8.77
CA ARG A 447 23.81 -9.98 7.90
C ARG A 447 24.42 -8.55 7.87
N MET A 448 25.71 -8.27 8.06
CA MET A 448 26.93 -9.08 8.13
C MET A 448 28.00 -8.39 8.98
N ALA A 449 28.97 -9.16 9.46
CA ALA A 449 30.36 -8.72 9.54
C ALA A 449 31.17 -9.54 8.51
N ASP A 450 31.99 -8.81 7.76
CA ASP A 450 33.20 -9.17 7.00
C ASP A 450 33.13 -9.75 5.57
N ASN A 451 33.47 -8.83 4.65
CA ASN A 451 34.42 -8.85 3.52
C ASN A 451 34.12 -9.51 2.14
N GLU A 452 34.11 -8.60 1.14
CA GLU A 452 34.73 -8.65 -0.21
C GLU A 452 34.32 -9.72 -1.25
N SER A 453 33.16 -10.36 -1.13
CA SER A 453 32.66 -11.26 -2.21
C SER A 453 31.21 -11.02 -2.69
N ASN A 454 30.56 -9.93 -2.27
CA ASN A 454 29.09 -9.87 -2.27
C ASN A 454 28.36 -9.02 -3.32
N ALA A 455 29.04 -8.45 -4.33
CA ALA A 455 28.34 -7.70 -5.37
C ALA A 455 27.33 -8.55 -6.18
N SER A 456 27.48 -9.88 -6.19
CA SER A 456 26.50 -10.82 -6.78
C SER A 456 25.42 -11.27 -5.80
N LEU A 457 25.66 -11.19 -4.48
CA LEU A 457 24.74 -11.65 -3.43
C LEU A 457 23.78 -10.54 -2.95
N GLU A 458 24.19 -9.27 -3.03
CA GLU A 458 23.33 -8.12 -2.67
C GLU A 458 22.14 -7.97 -3.63
N LYS A 459 22.30 -8.32 -4.91
CA LYS A 459 21.21 -8.39 -5.90
C LYS A 459 20.16 -9.46 -5.59
N GLU A 460 20.55 -10.58 -4.98
CA GLU A 460 19.60 -11.67 -4.63
C GLU A 460 18.76 -11.36 -3.38
N ILE A 461 19.25 -10.48 -2.49
CA ILE A 461 18.69 -10.23 -1.16
C ILE A 461 17.70 -9.07 -1.16
N GLU A 462 17.99 -7.95 -1.84
CA GLU A 462 17.06 -6.81 -2.01
C GLU A 462 15.80 -7.27 -2.79
N MET A 463 15.99 -8.15 -3.77
CA MET A 463 14.89 -8.80 -4.49
C MET A 463 14.01 -9.68 -3.56
N SER A 464 14.55 -10.26 -2.47
CA SER A 464 13.80 -11.18 -1.59
C SER A 464 12.83 -10.49 -0.62
N ILE A 465 12.99 -9.19 -0.35
CA ILE A 465 12.15 -8.43 0.59
C ILE A 465 10.84 -7.98 -0.10
N ASP A 466 10.94 -7.51 -1.35
CA ASP A 466 9.79 -7.23 -2.23
C ASP A 466 8.91 -8.49 -2.46
N ALA A 467 9.53 -9.67 -2.57
CA ALA A 467 8.85 -10.97 -2.68
C ALA A 467 8.01 -11.31 -1.44
N LEU A 468 8.54 -10.98 -0.26
CA LEU A 468 7.87 -11.25 1.01
C LEU A 468 6.73 -10.25 1.25
N ALA A 469 6.89 -9.00 0.81
CA ALA A 469 5.83 -7.99 0.89
C ALA A 469 4.64 -8.32 -0.03
N SER A 470 4.88 -8.81 -1.25
CA SER A 470 3.81 -9.28 -2.15
C SER A 470 3.09 -10.51 -1.59
N THR A 471 3.85 -11.48 -1.04
CA THR A 471 3.30 -12.70 -0.42
C THR A 471 2.41 -12.38 0.80
N VAL A 472 2.77 -11.37 1.60
CA VAL A 472 1.99 -10.94 2.78
C VAL A 472 0.69 -10.24 2.36
N GLN A 473 0.71 -9.37 1.34
CA GLN A 473 -0.50 -8.77 0.78
C GLN A 473 -1.43 -9.79 0.11
N GLU A 474 -0.88 -10.79 -0.58
CA GLU A 474 -1.64 -11.88 -1.20
C GLU A 474 -2.35 -12.76 -0.15
N SER A 475 -1.70 -13.02 1.00
CA SER A 475 -2.26 -13.79 2.13
C SER A 475 -3.53 -13.18 2.74
N PHE A 476 -3.70 -11.87 2.65
CA PHE A 476 -4.83 -11.12 3.22
C PHE A 476 -6.11 -11.18 2.39
N SER A 477 -5.99 -11.46 1.10
CA SER A 477 -7.11 -11.68 0.16
C SER A 477 -7.55 -13.15 0.06
N LEU A 478 -6.77 -14.08 0.63
CA LEU A 478 -6.95 -15.54 0.55
C LEU A 478 -7.90 -16.15 1.60
N SER A 479 -7.97 -15.55 2.79
CA SER A 479 -9.16 -15.04 3.48
C SER A 479 -10.59 -15.50 3.14
N LYS A 480 -11.10 -15.18 1.94
CA LYS A 480 -12.51 -15.36 1.59
C LYS A 480 -12.76 -16.84 1.29
N LYS A 481 -13.79 -17.44 1.88
CA LYS A 481 -14.18 -18.83 1.54
C LYS A 481 -14.60 -18.90 0.08
N HIS A 482 -13.74 -19.44 -0.78
CA HIS A 482 -14.02 -19.63 -2.19
C HIS A 482 -14.61 -21.02 -2.44
N LYS A 483 -15.93 -21.18 -2.21
CA LYS A 483 -16.65 -22.47 -2.35
C LYS A 483 -16.37 -23.23 -3.66
N PHE A 484 -16.07 -22.52 -4.75
CA PHE A 484 -15.64 -23.14 -6.01
C PHE A 484 -14.16 -23.53 -5.98
N TRP A 485 -13.25 -22.58 -5.73
CA TRP A 485 -11.80 -22.79 -5.79
C TRP A 485 -11.26 -23.76 -4.73
N GLU A 486 -11.92 -23.87 -3.57
CA GLU A 486 -11.62 -24.88 -2.54
C GLU A 486 -11.81 -26.32 -3.05
N THR A 487 -12.60 -26.52 -4.11
CA THR A 487 -12.79 -27.84 -4.74
C THR A 487 -11.88 -28.08 -5.94
N GLN A 488 -11.11 -27.06 -6.35
CA GLN A 488 -10.26 -27.13 -7.53
C GLN A 488 -8.84 -27.57 -7.17
N PRO A 489 -8.11 -28.25 -8.08
CA PRO A 489 -6.70 -28.56 -7.92
C PRO A 489 -5.84 -27.30 -8.10
N VAL A 490 -5.95 -26.37 -7.17
CA VAL A 490 -5.10 -25.19 -7.06
C VAL A 490 -4.45 -25.23 -5.69
N SER A 491 -3.25 -24.64 -5.55
CA SER A 491 -2.61 -24.49 -4.24
C SER A 491 -3.59 -23.78 -3.30
N GLN A 492 -3.95 -24.44 -2.22
CA GLN A 492 -4.89 -23.87 -1.26
C GLN A 492 -4.16 -22.89 -0.35
N CYS A 493 -4.89 -21.96 0.27
CA CYS A 493 -4.29 -20.96 1.15
C CYS A 493 -3.49 -21.58 2.31
N ASN A 494 -3.92 -22.76 2.78
CA ASN A 494 -3.25 -23.51 3.86
C ASN A 494 -1.94 -24.17 3.41
N ASP A 495 -1.71 -24.31 2.10
CA ASP A 495 -0.50 -24.92 1.54
C ASP A 495 0.69 -23.92 1.56
N LEU A 496 0.43 -22.62 1.73
CA LEU A 496 1.45 -21.56 1.76
C LEU A 496 2.36 -21.69 2.99
N GLY A 497 3.65 -21.94 2.75
CA GLY A 497 4.68 -22.07 3.79
C GLY A 497 4.85 -23.49 4.34
N ASP A 498 4.06 -24.46 3.87
CA ASP A 498 4.25 -25.87 4.21
C ASP A 498 5.37 -26.49 3.37
N THR A 499 6.59 -26.48 3.92
CA THR A 499 7.78 -27.07 3.29
C THR A 499 7.71 -28.60 3.10
N SER A 500 6.69 -29.28 3.64
CA SER A 500 6.50 -30.73 3.47
C SER A 500 5.87 -31.10 2.12
N LEU A 501 5.21 -30.16 1.44
CA LEU A 501 4.54 -30.40 0.16
C LEU A 501 5.53 -30.34 -1.01
N LEU A 502 5.47 -31.35 -1.89
CA LEU A 502 6.32 -31.41 -3.09
C LEU A 502 5.85 -30.44 -4.18
N GLU A 503 6.80 -29.89 -4.92
CA GLU A 503 6.56 -29.10 -6.13
C GLU A 503 6.09 -30.01 -7.26
N GLY A 504 5.14 -29.56 -8.08
CA GLY A 504 4.64 -30.32 -9.22
C GLY A 504 3.11 -30.40 -9.29
N PRO A 505 2.56 -31.33 -10.09
CA PRO A 505 1.13 -31.45 -10.29
C PRO A 505 0.40 -31.82 -8.98
N ILE A 506 -0.69 -31.10 -8.69
CA ILE A 506 -1.49 -31.30 -7.46
C ILE A 506 -2.32 -32.57 -7.57
N GLN A 507 -2.95 -32.75 -8.73
CA GLN A 507 -3.62 -33.98 -9.14
C GLN A 507 -2.80 -34.65 -10.24
N GLN A 508 -2.49 -35.92 -10.03
CA GLN A 508 -1.85 -36.74 -11.05
C GLN A 508 -2.80 -36.93 -12.25
N PRO A 509 -2.27 -37.01 -13.48
CA PRO A 509 -3.05 -37.35 -14.66
C PRO A 509 -3.82 -38.65 -14.44
N THR A 510 -5.14 -38.62 -14.65
CA THR A 510 -5.94 -39.84 -14.69
C THR A 510 -6.02 -40.37 -16.12
N PRO A 511 -6.24 -41.67 -16.34
CA PRO A 511 -6.47 -42.21 -17.67
C PRO A 511 -7.58 -41.44 -18.40
N LEU A 512 -7.42 -41.19 -19.70
CA LEU A 512 -8.42 -40.47 -20.52
C LEU A 512 -9.82 -41.13 -20.49
N SER A 513 -9.88 -42.44 -20.23
CA SER A 513 -11.14 -43.18 -20.05
C SER A 513 -11.94 -42.74 -18.82
N GLU A 514 -11.28 -42.17 -17.80
CA GLU A 514 -11.93 -41.67 -16.58
C GLU A 514 -12.35 -40.21 -16.69
N VAL A 515 -11.88 -39.49 -17.73
CA VAL A 515 -12.30 -38.12 -18.01
C VAL A 515 -13.73 -38.15 -18.57
N LYS A 516 -14.60 -37.31 -18.00
CA LYS A 516 -15.99 -37.22 -18.43
C LYS A 516 -16.10 -36.84 -19.92
N GLN A 517 -16.63 -37.75 -20.73
CA GLN A 517 -16.81 -37.57 -22.17
C GLN A 517 -17.96 -36.60 -22.49
N GLU A 518 -19.02 -36.63 -21.68
CA GLU A 518 -20.18 -35.76 -21.86
C GLU A 518 -19.98 -34.37 -21.23
N PRO A 519 -20.54 -33.30 -21.83
CA PRO A 519 -20.50 -31.95 -21.28
C PRO A 519 -21.10 -31.85 -19.86
N TYR A 520 -20.74 -30.80 -19.12
CA TYR A 520 -21.40 -30.50 -17.85
C TYR A 520 -22.85 -30.04 -18.05
N ILE A 521 -23.73 -30.47 -17.12
CA ILE A 521 -25.16 -30.12 -17.17
C ILE A 521 -25.31 -28.62 -16.91
N LEU A 522 -25.91 -27.92 -17.88
CA LEU A 522 -26.32 -26.53 -17.75
C LEU A 522 -27.75 -26.41 -17.25
N PRO A 523 -28.13 -25.26 -16.66
CA PRO A 523 -29.54 -24.94 -16.46
C PRO A 523 -30.31 -25.01 -17.79
N ALA A 524 -31.54 -25.49 -17.76
CA ALA A 524 -32.32 -25.85 -18.95
C ALA A 524 -32.43 -24.73 -20.02
N ALA A 525 -32.32 -23.47 -19.61
CA ALA A 525 -32.40 -22.28 -20.46
C ALA A 525 -31.16 -22.01 -21.34
N TYR A 526 -30.02 -22.68 -21.08
CA TYR A 526 -28.76 -22.42 -21.77
C TYR A 526 -28.26 -23.63 -22.55
N GLU A 527 -27.48 -23.38 -23.60
CA GLU A 527 -26.75 -24.38 -24.37
C GLU A 527 -25.27 -23.99 -24.52
N LEU A 528 -24.40 -25.00 -24.46
CA LEU A 528 -22.96 -24.84 -24.76
C LEU A 528 -22.78 -24.77 -26.27
N VAL A 529 -21.97 -23.83 -26.72
CA VAL A 529 -21.56 -23.73 -28.13
C VAL A 529 -20.03 -23.62 -28.18
N THR A 530 -19.44 -24.19 -29.23
CA THR A 530 -18.04 -23.93 -29.55
C THR A 530 -18.00 -22.73 -30.50
N CYS A 531 -17.31 -21.66 -30.10
CA CYS A 531 -17.23 -20.45 -30.91
C CYS A 531 -16.15 -20.61 -31.97
N ASP A 532 -16.55 -20.91 -33.21
CA ASP A 532 -15.62 -20.92 -34.34
C ASP A 532 -15.37 -19.50 -34.83
N LEU A 533 -14.11 -19.07 -34.74
CA LEU A 533 -13.67 -17.73 -35.13
C LEU A 533 -13.44 -17.59 -36.64
N ASP A 534 -13.53 -18.68 -37.40
CA ASP A 534 -13.57 -18.63 -38.87
C ASP A 534 -14.92 -18.10 -39.39
N SER A 535 -15.97 -18.13 -38.55
CA SER A 535 -17.28 -17.57 -38.86
C SER A 535 -17.38 -16.11 -38.42
N GLU A 536 -17.52 -15.20 -39.38
CA GLU A 536 -17.67 -13.75 -39.13
C GLU A 536 -18.87 -13.38 -38.26
N GLU A 537 -19.94 -14.19 -38.30
CA GLU A 537 -21.13 -13.99 -37.48
C GLU A 537 -20.82 -14.22 -36.00
N VAL A 538 -20.26 -15.39 -35.67
CA VAL A 538 -19.88 -15.77 -34.30
C VAL A 538 -18.82 -14.83 -33.75
N TYR A 539 -17.88 -14.44 -34.60
CA TYR A 539 -16.82 -13.51 -34.25
C TYR A 539 -17.33 -12.10 -33.95
N SER A 540 -18.28 -11.59 -34.74
CA SER A 540 -18.92 -10.30 -34.49
C SER A 540 -19.78 -10.32 -33.21
N GLU A 541 -20.45 -11.45 -32.92
CA GLU A 541 -21.14 -11.65 -31.65
C GLU A 541 -20.17 -11.63 -30.45
N LEU A 542 -19.03 -12.31 -30.58
CA LEU A 542 -18.00 -12.34 -29.54
C LEU A 542 -17.40 -10.96 -29.27
N TYR A 543 -17.04 -10.24 -30.33
CA TYR A 543 -16.58 -8.85 -30.24
C TYR A 543 -17.62 -7.99 -29.48
N THR A 544 -18.89 -8.08 -29.87
CA THR A 544 -19.98 -7.34 -29.22
C THR A 544 -20.15 -7.71 -27.75
N LEU A 545 -19.96 -8.98 -27.37
CA LEU A 545 -20.04 -9.43 -25.98
C LEU A 545 -18.91 -8.79 -25.15
N LEU A 546 -17.66 -8.87 -25.63
CA LEU A 546 -16.49 -8.37 -24.91
C LEU A 546 -16.53 -6.84 -24.77
N THR A 547 -16.79 -6.12 -25.87
CA THR A 547 -16.87 -4.65 -25.89
C THR A 547 -17.96 -4.09 -24.97
N ASN A 548 -19.00 -4.85 -24.62
CA ASN A 548 -20.09 -4.37 -23.77
C ASN A 548 -20.08 -4.90 -22.33
N HIS A 549 -19.38 -6.01 -22.07
CA HIS A 549 -19.53 -6.74 -20.80
C HIS A 549 -18.24 -7.26 -20.17
N TYR A 550 -17.08 -6.95 -20.74
CA TYR A 550 -15.79 -7.38 -20.18
C TYR A 550 -15.32 -6.44 -19.05
N ILE A 551 -14.04 -6.03 -19.06
CA ILE A 551 -13.39 -5.25 -18.01
C ILE A 551 -13.69 -3.76 -18.17
N GLU A 552 -14.08 -3.15 -17.07
CA GLU A 552 -14.30 -1.70 -16.87
C GLU A 552 -13.48 -1.27 -15.66
N ASP A 553 -13.04 -0.02 -15.65
CA ASP A 553 -12.50 0.62 -14.44
C ASP A 553 -13.57 0.78 -13.36
N ASP A 554 -13.13 0.97 -12.11
CA ASP A 554 -14.02 1.08 -10.95
C ASP A 554 -15.00 2.27 -11.09
N ASP A 555 -14.58 3.34 -11.75
CA ASP A 555 -15.40 4.52 -12.04
C ASP A 555 -16.28 4.38 -13.30
N SER A 556 -16.18 3.26 -14.03
CA SER A 556 -16.85 3.02 -15.31
C SER A 556 -16.61 4.08 -16.39
N ARG A 557 -15.49 4.82 -16.33
CA ARG A 557 -15.09 5.87 -17.30
C ARG A 557 -14.36 5.28 -18.51
N PHE A 558 -13.64 4.19 -18.33
CA PHE A 558 -12.84 3.53 -19.36
C PHE A 558 -13.22 2.05 -19.50
N ARG A 559 -13.47 1.61 -20.73
CA ARG A 559 -13.69 0.18 -21.02
C ARG A 559 -12.71 -0.32 -22.06
N LEU A 560 -12.11 -1.48 -21.80
CA LEU A 560 -11.23 -2.13 -22.76
C LEU A 560 -12.02 -2.49 -24.03
N ASN A 561 -11.50 -2.07 -25.17
CA ASN A 561 -12.04 -2.31 -26.50
C ASN A 561 -10.98 -3.00 -27.36
N TYR A 562 -10.93 -4.33 -27.24
CA TYR A 562 -10.09 -5.17 -28.08
C TYR A 562 -10.55 -5.10 -29.52
N SER A 563 -9.67 -4.74 -30.46
CA SER A 563 -10.01 -4.78 -31.88
C SER A 563 -10.33 -6.21 -32.31
N LYS A 564 -11.08 -6.34 -33.39
CA LYS A 564 -11.32 -7.63 -34.03
C LYS A 564 -9.96 -8.30 -34.28
N GLU A 565 -9.07 -7.61 -35.00
CA GLU A 565 -7.77 -8.12 -35.41
C GLU A 565 -6.92 -8.62 -34.23
N PHE A 566 -7.03 -7.96 -33.07
CA PHE A 566 -6.40 -8.37 -31.81
C PHE A 566 -7.01 -9.67 -31.28
N LEU A 567 -8.34 -9.80 -31.20
CA LEU A 567 -8.99 -11.02 -30.72
C LEU A 567 -8.64 -12.23 -31.60
N ARG A 568 -8.57 -12.06 -32.93
CA ARG A 568 -8.17 -13.14 -33.83
C ARG A 568 -6.70 -13.53 -33.63
N TRP A 569 -5.83 -12.54 -33.41
CA TRP A 569 -4.42 -12.77 -33.13
C TRP A 569 -4.22 -13.48 -31.77
N ALA A 570 -4.92 -13.06 -30.73
CA ALA A 570 -4.81 -13.63 -29.38
C ALA A 570 -5.43 -15.03 -29.26
N LEU A 571 -6.53 -15.31 -29.97
CA LEU A 571 -7.29 -16.56 -29.83
C LEU A 571 -6.88 -17.65 -30.83
N CYS A 572 -6.18 -17.32 -31.92
CA CYS A 572 -5.81 -18.29 -32.95
C CYS A 572 -4.28 -18.43 -33.13
N PRO A 573 -3.50 -18.75 -32.09
CA PRO A 573 -2.09 -19.08 -32.27
C PRO A 573 -1.88 -20.40 -33.02
N PRO A 574 -0.67 -20.66 -33.56
CA PRO A 574 -0.36 -21.91 -34.22
C PRO A 574 -0.69 -23.12 -33.33
N GLY A 575 -1.47 -24.07 -33.85
CA GLY A 575 -1.86 -25.27 -33.13
C GLY A 575 -2.97 -25.09 -32.09
N TYR A 576 -3.72 -23.98 -32.09
CA TYR A 576 -4.84 -23.77 -31.17
C TYR A 576 -5.96 -24.81 -31.34
N PHE A 577 -6.64 -25.10 -30.23
CA PHE A 577 -7.77 -26.02 -30.20
C PHE A 577 -9.08 -25.25 -30.33
N ARG A 578 -9.81 -25.41 -31.44
CA ARG A 578 -11.15 -24.80 -31.64
C ARG A 578 -12.10 -25.15 -30.49
N SER A 579 -11.98 -26.36 -29.94
CA SER A 579 -12.79 -26.86 -28.83
C SER A 579 -12.62 -26.03 -27.55
N TRP A 580 -11.53 -25.28 -27.38
CA TRP A 580 -11.26 -24.50 -26.17
C TRP A 580 -11.93 -23.11 -26.17
N HIS A 581 -12.55 -22.72 -27.28
CA HIS A 581 -13.38 -21.51 -27.36
C HIS A 581 -14.82 -21.84 -27.00
N ILE A 582 -15.20 -21.61 -25.75
CA ILE A 582 -16.50 -22.02 -25.21
C ILE A 582 -17.41 -20.81 -25.04
N GLY A 583 -18.55 -20.84 -25.70
CA GLY A 583 -19.64 -19.89 -25.54
C GLY A 583 -20.85 -20.51 -24.83
N LEU A 584 -21.62 -19.66 -24.16
CA LEU A 584 -22.98 -19.98 -23.68
C LEU A 584 -24.00 -19.18 -24.45
N ARG A 585 -24.99 -19.86 -25.05
CA ARG A 585 -26.14 -19.25 -25.70
C ARG A 585 -27.42 -19.51 -24.89
N VAL A 586 -28.36 -18.57 -24.94
CA VAL A 586 -29.72 -18.77 -24.44
C VAL A 586 -30.50 -19.57 -25.48
N LYS A 587 -31.13 -20.69 -25.11
CA LYS A 587 -31.80 -21.58 -26.08
C LYS A 587 -32.91 -20.89 -26.88
N THR A 588 -33.66 -19.99 -26.26
CA THR A 588 -34.81 -19.31 -26.88
C THR A 588 -34.39 -18.22 -27.85
N SER A 589 -33.46 -17.34 -27.44
CA SER A 589 -33.03 -16.19 -28.26
C SER A 589 -31.78 -16.44 -29.10
N LYS A 590 -31.09 -17.56 -28.86
CA LYS A 590 -29.78 -17.90 -29.44
C LYS A 590 -28.67 -16.88 -29.20
N LYS A 591 -28.90 -15.87 -28.34
CA LYS A 591 -27.91 -14.83 -28.04
C LYS A 591 -26.75 -15.39 -27.23
N LEU A 592 -25.52 -15.05 -27.62
CA LEU A 592 -24.31 -15.32 -26.85
C LEU A 592 -24.28 -14.47 -25.56
N VAL A 593 -24.13 -15.12 -24.41
CA VAL A 593 -24.24 -14.47 -23.09
C VAL A 593 -23.03 -14.68 -22.18
N ALA A 594 -22.14 -15.61 -22.52
CA ALA A 594 -20.87 -15.75 -21.84
C ALA A 594 -19.84 -16.41 -22.76
N PHE A 595 -18.56 -16.16 -22.49
CA PHE A 595 -17.42 -16.71 -23.23
C PHE A 595 -16.24 -17.01 -22.30
N ILE A 596 -15.47 -18.04 -22.62
CA ILE A 596 -14.16 -18.35 -22.06
C ILE A 596 -13.29 -19.00 -23.14
N SER A 597 -12.01 -18.67 -23.19
CA SER A 597 -11.06 -19.26 -24.14
C SER A 597 -9.85 -19.85 -23.43
N GLY A 598 -9.27 -20.90 -24.02
CA GLY A 598 -7.92 -21.35 -23.74
C GLY A 598 -7.12 -21.44 -25.03
N ILE A 599 -5.81 -21.20 -24.95
CA ILE A 599 -4.84 -21.45 -26.03
C ILE A 599 -3.70 -22.34 -25.53
N PRO A 600 -3.10 -23.18 -26.39
CA PRO A 600 -1.95 -23.98 -25.99
C PRO A 600 -0.71 -23.08 -25.86
N ALA A 601 0.03 -23.23 -24.77
CA ALA A 601 1.29 -22.54 -24.55
C ALA A 601 2.30 -23.49 -23.92
N LYS A 602 3.52 -23.55 -24.49
CA LYS A 602 4.65 -24.22 -23.85
C LYS A 602 5.22 -23.29 -22.79
N ILE A 603 5.02 -23.62 -21.52
CA ILE A 603 5.53 -22.83 -20.41
C ILE A 603 6.59 -23.64 -19.67
N ARG A 604 7.76 -23.03 -19.52
CA ARG A 604 8.82 -23.52 -18.66
C ARG A 604 8.53 -23.09 -17.23
N ILE A 605 8.51 -24.06 -16.33
CA ILE A 605 8.44 -23.86 -14.89
C ILE A 605 9.70 -24.48 -14.29
N ARG A 606 10.63 -23.63 -13.84
CA ARG A 606 12.01 -24.00 -13.48
C ARG A 606 12.72 -24.73 -14.63
N ASP A 607 12.94 -26.03 -14.48
CA ASP A 607 13.67 -26.88 -15.41
C ASP A 607 12.73 -27.68 -16.33
N ALA A 608 11.43 -27.73 -16.02
CA ALA A 608 10.45 -28.50 -16.77
C ALA A 608 9.71 -27.61 -17.77
N VAL A 609 9.70 -28.00 -19.05
CA VAL A 609 8.84 -27.41 -20.07
C VAL A 609 7.59 -28.26 -20.18
N MET A 610 6.42 -27.63 -19.99
CA MET A 610 5.13 -28.30 -20.05
C MET A 610 4.22 -27.58 -21.03
N LEU A 611 3.43 -28.36 -21.77
CA LEU A 611 2.33 -27.82 -22.56
C LEU A 611 1.14 -27.60 -21.62
N LEU A 612 0.67 -26.36 -21.52
CA LEU A 612 -0.46 -25.99 -20.69
C LEU A 612 -1.47 -25.15 -21.48
N ALA A 613 -2.67 -24.97 -20.92
CA ALA A 613 -3.68 -24.08 -21.49
C ALA A 613 -3.55 -22.67 -20.88
N GLU A 614 -3.24 -21.65 -21.66
CA GLU A 614 -3.35 -20.26 -21.22
C GLU A 614 -4.80 -19.80 -21.36
N VAL A 615 -5.45 -19.47 -20.25
CA VAL A 615 -6.88 -19.14 -20.18
C VAL A 615 -7.06 -17.63 -20.13
N ASN A 616 -7.88 -17.10 -21.03
CA ASN A 616 -8.18 -15.67 -21.12
C ASN A 616 -9.65 -15.41 -21.51
N PHE A 617 -10.04 -14.14 -21.59
CA PHE A 617 -11.34 -13.64 -22.07
C PHE A 617 -12.59 -14.23 -21.40
N LEU A 618 -12.49 -14.61 -20.12
CA LEU A 618 -13.64 -15.02 -19.33
C LEU A 618 -14.61 -13.83 -19.17
N CYS A 619 -15.74 -13.88 -19.87
CA CYS A 619 -16.75 -12.82 -19.86
C CYS A 619 -18.13 -13.41 -19.60
N VAL A 620 -18.89 -12.80 -18.69
CA VAL A 620 -20.31 -13.08 -18.49
C VAL A 620 -21.08 -11.77 -18.62
N HIS A 621 -22.15 -11.80 -19.44
CA HIS A 621 -23.03 -10.66 -19.64
C HIS A 621 -23.50 -10.09 -18.28
N LYS A 622 -23.43 -8.75 -18.12
CA LYS A 622 -23.62 -8.05 -16.83
C LYS A 622 -24.85 -8.54 -16.03
N LYS A 623 -26.00 -8.67 -16.70
CA LYS A 623 -27.28 -9.14 -16.12
C LYS A 623 -27.26 -10.59 -15.57
N LEU A 624 -26.25 -11.39 -15.87
CA LEU A 624 -26.19 -12.82 -15.52
C LEU A 624 -25.04 -13.15 -14.54
N ARG A 625 -24.25 -12.17 -14.10
CA ARG A 625 -23.07 -12.38 -13.24
C ARG A 625 -23.41 -13.04 -11.90
N SER A 626 -24.61 -12.82 -11.35
CA SER A 626 -25.07 -13.44 -10.09
C SER A 626 -25.55 -14.90 -10.22
N ARG A 627 -25.66 -15.45 -11.43
CA ARG A 627 -26.25 -16.79 -11.69
C ARG A 627 -25.26 -17.95 -11.64
N ARG A 628 -24.04 -17.74 -11.11
CA ARG A 628 -22.99 -18.78 -10.96
C ARG A 628 -22.68 -19.56 -12.25
N LEU A 629 -22.71 -18.89 -13.41
CA LEU A 629 -22.36 -19.49 -14.70
C LEU A 629 -20.85 -19.74 -14.84
N THR A 630 -20.03 -18.85 -14.27
CA THR A 630 -18.55 -18.91 -14.34
C THR A 630 -17.97 -20.26 -13.88
N PRO A 631 -18.32 -20.82 -12.69
CA PRO A 631 -17.90 -22.17 -12.29
C PRO A 631 -18.16 -23.27 -13.31
N VAL A 632 -19.29 -23.22 -14.02
CA VAL A 632 -19.66 -24.25 -14.99
C VAL A 632 -18.81 -24.12 -16.25
N MET A 633 -18.52 -22.89 -16.67
CA MET A 633 -17.65 -22.62 -17.82
C MET A 633 -16.21 -23.06 -17.55
N ILE A 634 -15.66 -22.77 -16.36
CA ILE A 634 -14.31 -23.20 -15.97
C ILE A 634 -14.23 -24.74 -15.93
N LYS A 635 -15.25 -25.42 -15.39
CA LYS A 635 -15.32 -26.88 -15.38
C LYS A 635 -15.39 -27.49 -16.78
N GLU A 636 -16.17 -26.89 -17.68
CA GLU A 636 -16.25 -27.35 -19.07
C GLU A 636 -14.94 -27.11 -19.82
N LEU A 637 -14.28 -25.96 -19.64
CA LEU A 637 -12.95 -25.72 -20.22
C LEU A 637 -11.94 -26.74 -19.71
N SER A 638 -11.91 -26.95 -18.39
CA SER A 638 -11.02 -27.94 -17.76
C SER A 638 -11.27 -29.35 -18.31
N ARG A 639 -12.52 -29.72 -18.58
CA ARG A 639 -12.88 -31.00 -19.20
C ARG A 639 -12.31 -31.12 -20.62
N ARG A 640 -12.49 -30.10 -21.46
CA ARG A 640 -11.99 -30.10 -22.85
C ARG A 640 -10.47 -30.08 -22.92
N VAL A 641 -9.80 -29.37 -22.02
CA VAL A 641 -8.32 -29.37 -21.92
C VAL A 641 -7.82 -30.76 -21.52
N ARG A 642 -8.47 -31.42 -20.55
CA ARG A 642 -8.10 -32.79 -20.13
C ARG A 642 -8.33 -33.86 -21.21
N LEU A 643 -9.34 -33.68 -22.08
CA LEU A 643 -9.56 -34.58 -23.21
C LEU A 643 -8.39 -34.57 -24.21
N GLU A 644 -7.70 -33.43 -24.34
CA GLU A 644 -6.48 -33.31 -25.14
C GLU A 644 -5.21 -33.78 -24.38
N ASN A 645 -5.40 -34.48 -23.25
CA ASN A 645 -4.33 -34.94 -22.36
C ASN A 645 -3.45 -33.82 -21.78
N ILE A 646 -4.02 -32.63 -21.60
CA ILE A 646 -3.37 -31.48 -20.96
C ILE A 646 -4.00 -31.27 -19.58
N TRP A 647 -3.16 -31.08 -18.56
CA TRP A 647 -3.61 -31.15 -17.16
C TRP A 647 -3.40 -29.86 -16.38
N GLN A 648 -2.63 -28.91 -16.92
CA GLN A 648 -2.29 -27.63 -16.31
C GLN A 648 -2.83 -26.47 -17.15
N ALA A 649 -3.02 -25.33 -16.51
CA ALA A 649 -3.40 -24.09 -17.18
C ALA A 649 -2.73 -22.89 -16.52
N ALA A 650 -2.45 -21.83 -17.27
CA ALA A 650 -1.97 -20.55 -16.76
C ALA A 650 -3.05 -19.48 -16.97
N TYR A 651 -3.28 -18.61 -16.01
CA TYR A 651 -4.26 -17.52 -16.14
C TYR A 651 -3.93 -16.34 -15.23
N THR A 652 -4.47 -15.19 -15.57
CA THR A 652 -4.32 -13.96 -14.77
C THR A 652 -5.67 -13.40 -14.35
N ALA A 653 -5.70 -12.72 -13.21
CA ALA A 653 -6.88 -12.01 -12.73
C ALA A 653 -6.50 -10.75 -11.97
N ALA A 654 -7.31 -9.70 -12.10
CA ALA A 654 -7.20 -8.50 -11.26
C ALA A 654 -7.74 -8.76 -9.83
N ASN A 655 -8.74 -9.63 -9.71
CA ASN A 655 -9.22 -10.10 -8.42
C ASN A 655 -8.34 -11.22 -7.88
N VAL A 656 -8.07 -11.20 -6.59
CA VAL A 656 -7.31 -12.27 -5.95
C VAL A 656 -8.15 -13.52 -5.79
N LEU A 657 -7.60 -14.64 -6.26
CA LEU A 657 -8.10 -16.01 -6.12
C LEU A 657 -7.10 -16.88 -5.36
N PRO A 658 -7.50 -18.04 -4.80
CA PRO A 658 -6.57 -19.02 -4.21
C PRO A 658 -5.80 -19.82 -5.28
N THR A 659 -4.47 -19.86 -5.31
CA THR A 659 -3.47 -18.98 -4.67
C THR A 659 -2.55 -18.45 -5.77
N PRO A 660 -2.26 -17.14 -5.85
CA PRO A 660 -1.43 -16.61 -6.90
C PRO A 660 0.01 -17.12 -6.79
N ILE A 661 0.64 -17.31 -7.94
CA ILE A 661 2.06 -17.65 -8.04
C ILE A 661 2.95 -16.40 -8.10
N ALA A 662 2.39 -15.25 -8.45
CA ALA A 662 3.03 -13.94 -8.45
C ALA A 662 1.98 -12.83 -8.52
N THR A 663 2.26 -11.68 -7.92
CA THR A 663 1.46 -10.45 -8.09
C THR A 663 2.33 -9.35 -8.67
N THR A 664 1.77 -8.67 -9.65
CA THR A 664 2.43 -7.62 -10.43
C THR A 664 1.56 -6.38 -10.46
N MET A 665 2.13 -5.25 -10.88
CA MET A 665 1.43 -3.97 -10.97
C MET A 665 1.69 -3.35 -12.33
N PHE A 666 0.65 -2.74 -12.92
CA PHE A 666 0.83 -1.91 -14.11
C PHE A 666 1.48 -0.58 -13.75
N TRP A 667 2.33 -0.12 -14.66
CA TRP A 667 2.94 1.20 -14.64
C TRP A 667 2.63 1.88 -15.96
N HIS A 668 2.35 3.18 -15.89
CA HIS A 668 1.87 3.97 -17.01
C HIS A 668 2.86 5.09 -17.32
N ARG A 669 3.09 5.33 -18.61
CA ARG A 669 3.91 6.44 -19.10
C ARG A 669 3.08 7.30 -20.03
N THR A 670 2.83 8.54 -19.60
CA THR A 670 2.05 9.53 -20.33
C THR A 670 2.73 9.96 -21.64
N LEU A 671 2.15 9.61 -22.79
CA LEU A 671 2.64 10.04 -24.10
C LEU A 671 1.88 11.26 -24.62
N ASN A 672 0.59 11.38 -24.30
CA ASN A 672 -0.28 12.48 -24.70
C ASN A 672 -0.92 13.19 -23.49
N PRO A 673 -0.17 14.09 -22.83
CA PRO A 673 -0.58 14.67 -21.56
C PRO A 673 -1.89 15.47 -21.62
N GLU A 674 -2.11 16.24 -22.70
CA GLU A 674 -3.33 17.04 -22.87
C GLU A 674 -4.58 16.16 -22.87
N LYS A 675 -4.55 15.10 -23.67
CA LYS A 675 -5.67 14.16 -23.77
C LYS A 675 -5.88 13.38 -22.48
N LEU A 676 -4.82 12.90 -21.82
CA LEU A 676 -4.94 12.14 -20.57
C LEU A 676 -5.57 12.95 -19.44
N ILE A 677 -5.25 14.25 -19.36
CA ILE A 677 -5.87 15.15 -18.38
C ILE A 677 -7.33 15.47 -18.76
N ASP A 678 -7.62 15.76 -20.03
CA ASP A 678 -8.99 16.09 -20.48
C ASP A 678 -9.98 14.95 -20.22
N VAL A 679 -9.54 13.70 -20.39
CA VAL A 679 -10.39 12.53 -20.16
C VAL A 679 -10.38 12.06 -18.70
N GLY A 680 -9.64 12.73 -17.82
CA GLY A 680 -9.51 12.41 -16.41
C GLY A 680 -8.80 11.08 -16.12
N PHE A 681 -7.95 10.63 -17.04
CA PHE A 681 -7.04 9.50 -16.84
C PHE A 681 -5.86 9.90 -15.95
N ASP A 682 -5.25 11.05 -16.24
CA ASP A 682 -4.25 11.70 -15.39
C ASP A 682 -4.87 12.92 -14.69
N ARG A 683 -4.32 13.32 -13.54
CA ARG A 683 -4.69 14.56 -12.84
C ARG A 683 -3.56 15.57 -12.93
N LEU A 684 -3.91 16.81 -13.27
CA LEU A 684 -2.96 17.92 -13.25
C LEU A 684 -2.95 18.54 -11.86
N GLU A 685 -1.82 18.44 -11.18
CA GLU A 685 -1.61 19.07 -9.88
C GLU A 685 -1.79 20.60 -9.97
N ALA A 686 -2.41 21.20 -8.95
CA ALA A 686 -2.79 22.62 -8.97
C ALA A 686 -1.61 23.59 -9.18
N TRP A 687 -0.37 23.15 -8.91
CA TRP A 687 0.85 23.95 -9.08
C TRP A 687 1.58 23.73 -10.42
N ILE A 688 1.13 22.79 -11.25
CA ILE A 688 1.75 22.48 -12.54
C ILE A 688 0.87 23.02 -13.66
N THR A 689 1.46 23.83 -14.54
CA THR A 689 0.76 24.24 -15.77
C THR A 689 0.79 23.13 -16.81
N MET A 690 -0.22 23.06 -17.68
CA MET A 690 -0.26 22.09 -18.79
C MET A 690 1.03 22.11 -19.63
N ALA A 691 1.58 23.29 -19.94
CA ALA A 691 2.82 23.43 -20.69
C ALA A 691 4.04 22.79 -20.00
N GLN A 692 4.13 22.90 -18.67
CA GLN A 692 5.19 22.25 -17.89
C GLN A 692 5.02 20.73 -17.88
N TYR A 693 3.78 20.26 -17.79
CA TYR A 693 3.46 18.83 -17.83
C TYR A 693 3.80 18.20 -19.19
N ILE A 694 3.50 18.90 -20.29
CA ILE A 694 3.93 18.53 -21.64
C ILE A 694 5.45 18.50 -21.77
N TYR A 695 6.13 19.54 -21.26
CA TYR A 695 7.59 19.58 -21.30
C TYR A 695 8.22 18.44 -20.50
N PHE A 696 7.67 18.12 -19.33
CA PHE A 696 8.15 17.01 -18.50
C PHE A 696 8.10 15.68 -19.26
N TYR A 697 7.03 15.41 -19.99
CA TYR A 697 6.88 14.14 -20.69
C TYR A 697 7.39 14.14 -22.13
N LYS A 698 7.95 15.26 -22.60
CA LYS A 698 8.51 15.39 -23.94
C LYS A 698 9.57 14.31 -24.22
N LEU A 699 9.42 13.65 -25.36
CA LEU A 699 10.36 12.68 -25.90
C LEU A 699 11.15 13.29 -27.08
N PRO A 700 12.31 12.72 -27.42
CA PRO A 700 13.02 13.05 -28.66
C PRO A 700 12.15 12.84 -29.89
N GLU A 701 12.46 13.58 -30.97
CA GLU A 701 11.75 13.42 -32.25
C GLU A 701 12.14 12.13 -32.96
N ASP A 702 13.39 11.67 -32.81
CA ASP A 702 13.90 10.47 -33.47
C ASP A 702 14.53 9.49 -32.49
N THR A 703 14.53 8.21 -32.89
CA THR A 703 15.23 7.15 -32.16
C THR A 703 16.73 7.35 -32.25
N THR A 704 17.45 7.09 -31.16
CA THR A 704 18.90 7.36 -31.11
C THR A 704 19.76 6.12 -31.31
N THR A 705 19.21 4.91 -31.13
CA THR A 705 19.98 3.67 -31.31
C THR A 705 20.24 3.41 -32.81
N PRO A 706 21.51 3.31 -33.24
CA PRO A 706 21.85 2.97 -34.63
C PRO A 706 21.36 1.57 -34.99
N GLY A 707 20.84 1.39 -36.21
CA GLY A 707 20.32 0.09 -36.66
C GLY A 707 18.97 -0.31 -36.04
N PHE A 708 18.32 0.58 -35.27
CA PHE A 708 16.97 0.36 -34.77
C PHE A 708 15.96 0.42 -35.92
N ARG A 709 15.36 -0.72 -36.26
CA ARG A 709 14.39 -0.86 -37.35
C ARG A 709 13.26 -1.79 -36.97
N LYS A 710 12.18 -1.77 -37.77
CA LYS A 710 11.04 -2.68 -37.60
C LYS A 710 11.48 -4.13 -37.89
N MET A 711 10.93 -5.08 -37.12
CA MET A 711 11.21 -6.51 -37.30
C MET A 711 10.61 -7.01 -38.62
N GLU A 712 11.37 -7.84 -39.34
CA GLU A 712 10.98 -8.47 -40.59
C GLU A 712 10.95 -10.01 -40.46
N PRO A 713 10.27 -10.74 -41.38
CA PRO A 713 10.15 -12.20 -41.28
C PRO A 713 11.49 -12.95 -41.22
N HIS A 714 12.52 -12.42 -41.88
CA HIS A 714 13.85 -13.03 -41.89
C HIS A 714 14.58 -12.91 -40.53
N ASP A 715 14.14 -12.02 -39.64
CA ASP A 715 14.71 -11.83 -38.30
C ASP A 715 14.20 -12.87 -37.28
N VAL A 716 13.11 -13.60 -37.60
CA VAL A 716 12.43 -14.54 -36.68
C VAL A 716 13.39 -15.54 -36.04
N PRO A 717 14.30 -16.22 -36.77
CA PRO A 717 15.23 -17.16 -36.13
C PRO A 717 16.18 -16.48 -35.14
N ALA A 718 16.66 -15.28 -35.46
CA ALA A 718 17.57 -14.52 -34.60
C ALA A 718 16.86 -14.03 -33.33
N VAL A 719 15.65 -13.49 -33.47
CA VAL A 719 14.79 -13.06 -32.34
C VAL A 719 14.41 -14.26 -31.48
N THR A 720 14.06 -15.40 -32.07
CA THR A 720 13.76 -16.64 -31.34
C THR A 720 14.94 -17.06 -30.47
N ARG A 721 16.17 -17.05 -31.03
CA ARG A 721 17.39 -17.35 -30.28
C ARG A 721 17.62 -16.37 -29.12
N LEU A 722 17.49 -15.06 -29.36
CA LEU A 722 17.64 -14.03 -28.34
C LEU A 722 16.62 -14.20 -27.22
N LEU A 723 15.35 -14.39 -27.58
CA LEU A 723 14.24 -14.52 -26.65
C LEU A 723 14.35 -15.78 -25.81
N ARG A 724 14.63 -16.95 -26.40
CA ARG A 724 14.84 -18.19 -25.63
C ARG A 724 16.03 -18.07 -24.69
N ASN A 725 17.12 -17.41 -25.10
CA ASN A 725 18.27 -17.20 -24.24
C ASN A 725 17.98 -16.26 -23.08
N TYR A 726 17.25 -15.16 -23.33
CA TYR A 726 16.84 -14.21 -22.30
C TYR A 726 15.83 -14.83 -21.34
N LEU A 727 14.78 -15.50 -21.85
CA LEU A 727 13.70 -16.04 -21.04
C LEU A 727 14.15 -17.19 -20.13
N LYS A 728 15.23 -17.91 -20.45
CA LYS A 728 15.80 -18.99 -19.62
C LYS A 728 16.15 -18.56 -18.18
N GLN A 729 16.42 -17.27 -17.95
CA GLN A 729 16.80 -16.78 -16.62
C GLN A 729 15.62 -16.69 -15.64
N PHE A 730 14.38 -16.67 -16.13
CA PHE A 730 13.18 -16.55 -15.29
C PHE A 730 12.70 -17.90 -14.80
N VAL A 731 11.92 -17.95 -13.72
CA VAL A 731 11.40 -19.21 -13.16
C VAL A 731 10.20 -19.72 -13.96
N VAL A 732 9.28 -18.82 -14.32
CA VAL A 732 8.13 -19.13 -15.18
C VAL A 732 8.20 -18.27 -16.43
N ALA A 733 8.32 -18.88 -17.60
CA ALA A 733 8.39 -18.18 -18.88
C ALA A 733 7.94 -19.10 -20.04
N PRO A 734 7.42 -18.55 -21.14
CA PRO A 734 7.14 -19.35 -22.33
C PRO A 734 8.43 -19.86 -22.99
N ASP A 735 8.37 -21.06 -23.57
CA ASP A 735 9.41 -21.61 -24.44
C ASP A 735 8.94 -21.57 -25.90
N PHE A 736 9.16 -20.43 -26.54
CA PHE A 736 8.72 -20.18 -27.90
C PHE A 736 9.53 -20.93 -28.95
N ASP A 737 8.84 -21.50 -29.93
CA ASP A 737 9.42 -21.89 -31.22
C ASP A 737 9.30 -20.78 -32.28
N GLU A 738 9.91 -21.00 -33.45
CA GLU A 738 9.94 -19.98 -34.52
C GLU A 738 8.54 -19.64 -35.06
N ASN A 739 7.61 -20.61 -35.11
CA ASN A 739 6.25 -20.35 -35.57
C ASN A 739 5.48 -19.51 -34.54
N GLU A 740 5.71 -19.77 -33.26
CA GLU A 740 5.14 -18.96 -32.17
C GLU A 740 5.72 -17.54 -32.17
N VAL A 741 7.04 -17.36 -32.38
CA VAL A 741 7.65 -16.03 -32.50
C VAL A 741 7.14 -15.28 -33.72
N GLU A 742 6.99 -15.94 -34.86
CA GLU A 742 6.40 -15.33 -36.06
C GLU A 742 4.97 -14.85 -35.77
N HIS A 743 4.13 -15.67 -35.14
CA HIS A 743 2.76 -15.27 -34.82
C HIS A 743 2.69 -14.14 -33.80
N TRP A 744 3.45 -14.23 -32.70
CA TRP A 744 3.34 -13.31 -31.56
C TRP A 744 4.16 -12.02 -31.72
N MET A 745 5.27 -12.03 -32.44
CA MET A 745 6.19 -10.88 -32.49
C MET A 745 6.19 -10.15 -33.82
N LEU A 746 5.81 -10.81 -34.92
CA LEU A 746 5.88 -10.16 -36.22
C LEU A 746 4.91 -8.97 -36.26
N PRO A 747 5.37 -7.76 -36.64
CA PRO A 747 4.55 -6.57 -36.54
C PRO A 747 3.27 -6.65 -37.39
N LYS A 748 2.13 -6.40 -36.74
CA LYS A 748 0.81 -6.36 -37.35
C LYS A 748 0.13 -5.04 -37.01
N GLU A 749 -0.26 -4.31 -38.05
CA GLU A 749 -0.82 -2.96 -37.90
C GLU A 749 -2.02 -2.94 -36.94
N GLY A 750 -1.97 -2.02 -35.95
CA GLY A 750 -3.02 -1.87 -34.94
C GLY A 750 -3.12 -3.00 -33.92
N VAL A 751 -2.22 -3.98 -33.94
CA VAL A 751 -2.23 -5.13 -33.02
C VAL A 751 -0.88 -5.24 -32.31
N MET A 752 0.19 -5.48 -33.04
CA MET A 752 1.51 -5.81 -32.50
C MET A 752 2.59 -5.01 -33.21
N ASP A 753 3.51 -4.45 -32.43
CA ASP A 753 4.63 -3.68 -32.91
C ASP A 753 5.93 -4.24 -32.34
N ALA A 754 6.90 -4.50 -33.21
CA ALA A 754 8.18 -5.06 -32.82
C ALA A 754 9.33 -4.48 -33.65
N TYR A 755 10.44 -4.25 -32.96
CA TYR A 755 11.63 -3.60 -33.48
C TYR A 755 12.87 -4.37 -33.05
N VAL A 756 13.88 -4.34 -33.91
CA VAL A 756 15.17 -5.00 -33.73
C VAL A 756 16.29 -3.97 -33.87
N VAL A 757 17.41 -4.25 -33.20
CA VAL A 757 18.66 -3.50 -33.40
C VAL A 757 19.60 -4.38 -34.20
N GLU A 758 19.91 -3.94 -35.41
CA GLU A 758 20.89 -4.58 -36.29
C GLU A 758 22.27 -3.93 -36.11
N SER A 759 23.27 -4.74 -35.82
CA SER A 759 24.66 -4.29 -35.73
C SER A 759 25.15 -3.78 -37.10
N LEU A 760 25.63 -2.54 -37.16
CA LEU A 760 26.14 -1.93 -38.40
C LEU A 760 27.42 -2.62 -38.94
N GLU A 761 28.14 -3.36 -38.10
CA GLU A 761 29.38 -4.05 -38.49
C GLU A 761 29.12 -5.50 -38.91
N SER A 762 28.32 -6.23 -38.14
CA SER A 762 28.11 -7.67 -38.34
C SER A 762 26.80 -8.02 -39.03
N HIS A 763 25.89 -7.06 -39.19
CA HIS A 763 24.50 -7.26 -39.65
C HIS A 763 23.70 -8.28 -38.80
N GLU A 764 24.19 -8.62 -37.61
CA GLU A 764 23.50 -9.51 -36.69
C GLU A 764 22.51 -8.72 -35.83
N ILE A 765 21.36 -9.33 -35.54
CA ILE A 765 20.39 -8.78 -34.59
C ILE A 765 20.90 -8.97 -33.16
N THR A 766 21.06 -7.87 -32.45
CA THR A 766 21.61 -7.84 -31.08
C THR A 766 20.53 -7.65 -30.02
N ASP A 767 19.55 -6.79 -30.29
CA ASP A 767 18.52 -6.38 -29.34
C ASP A 767 17.13 -6.41 -30.00
N PHE A 768 16.08 -6.52 -29.19
CA PHE A 768 14.70 -6.63 -29.65
C PHE A 768 13.75 -5.97 -28.64
N CYS A 769 12.75 -5.22 -29.11
CA CYS A 769 11.69 -4.70 -28.24
C CYS A 769 10.33 -4.78 -28.93
N SER A 770 9.27 -4.91 -28.12
CA SER A 770 7.93 -5.09 -28.66
C SER A 770 6.82 -4.63 -27.72
N PHE A 771 5.70 -4.22 -28.32
CA PHE A 771 4.51 -3.78 -27.60
C PHE A 771 3.25 -4.02 -28.45
N TYR A 772 2.13 -4.34 -27.79
CA TYR A 772 0.84 -4.54 -28.45
C TYR A 772 -0.12 -3.38 -28.16
N THR A 773 -1.18 -3.27 -28.97
CA THR A 773 -2.15 -2.17 -28.91
C THR A 773 -3.44 -2.64 -28.26
N ILE A 774 -3.88 -1.94 -27.20
CA ILE A 774 -5.25 -2.03 -26.71
C ILE A 774 -5.85 -0.63 -26.71
N SER A 775 -7.04 -0.50 -27.26
CA SER A 775 -7.81 0.75 -27.21
C SER A 775 -8.83 0.69 -26.07
N CYS A 776 -9.06 1.81 -25.39
CA CYS A 776 -10.12 1.94 -24.39
C CYS A 776 -11.19 2.91 -24.92
N SER A 777 -12.46 2.54 -24.80
CA SER A 777 -13.57 3.45 -25.05
C SER A 777 -13.74 4.38 -23.86
N ILE A 778 -13.86 5.68 -24.13
CA ILE A 778 -14.05 6.72 -23.11
C ILE A 778 -15.55 7.06 -23.01
N PHE A 779 -16.10 7.03 -21.80
CA PHE A 779 -17.47 7.44 -21.53
C PHE A 779 -17.50 8.82 -20.86
N GLY A 780 -18.40 9.69 -21.32
CA GLY A 780 -18.64 11.00 -20.70
C GLY A 780 -17.79 12.17 -21.22
N SER A 781 -16.80 11.95 -22.09
CA SER A 781 -16.07 13.05 -22.77
C SER A 781 -16.81 13.53 -24.02
N GLN A 782 -16.84 14.85 -24.24
CA GLN A 782 -17.41 15.46 -25.46
C GLN A 782 -16.41 15.48 -26.63
N ASN A 783 -15.11 15.39 -26.34
CA ASN A 783 -14.03 15.61 -27.32
C ASN A 783 -13.30 14.33 -27.75
N HIS A 784 -13.30 13.30 -26.90
CA HIS A 784 -12.52 12.09 -27.11
C HIS A 784 -13.36 10.83 -26.89
N SER A 785 -13.38 9.95 -27.88
CA SER A 785 -14.13 8.67 -27.84
C SER A 785 -13.25 7.46 -27.53
N VAL A 786 -11.96 7.52 -27.87
CA VAL A 786 -11.02 6.40 -27.73
C VAL A 786 -9.69 6.86 -27.15
N LEU A 787 -9.18 6.12 -26.17
CA LEU A 787 -7.84 6.20 -25.61
C LEU A 787 -6.98 5.07 -26.21
N LYS A 788 -5.87 5.39 -26.87
CA LYS A 788 -5.00 4.39 -27.50
C LYS A 788 -3.81 4.09 -26.59
N ALA A 789 -3.75 2.89 -26.04
CA ALA A 789 -2.69 2.47 -25.11
C ALA A 789 -1.77 1.41 -25.75
N ALA A 790 -0.47 1.62 -25.60
CA ALA A 790 0.55 0.63 -25.94
C ALA A 790 0.87 -0.20 -24.69
N TYR A 791 1.00 -1.52 -24.81
CA TYR A 791 1.36 -2.41 -23.71
C TYR A 791 2.66 -3.10 -24.06
N SER A 792 3.70 -2.91 -23.23
CA SER A 792 4.98 -3.59 -23.38
C SER A 792 4.81 -5.10 -23.38
N TYR A 793 5.40 -5.78 -24.36
CA TYR A 793 5.39 -7.24 -24.45
C TYR A 793 6.75 -7.81 -24.04
N TYR A 794 7.54 -8.34 -24.97
CA TYR A 794 8.90 -8.83 -24.68
C TYR A 794 9.98 -7.88 -25.19
N ASN A 795 11.00 -7.66 -24.36
CA ASN A 795 12.14 -6.81 -24.67
C ASN A 795 13.43 -7.52 -24.25
N VAL A 796 14.36 -7.67 -25.20
CA VAL A 796 15.65 -8.34 -25.03
C VAL A 796 16.76 -7.34 -25.35
N SER A 797 17.67 -7.15 -24.40
CA SER A 797 18.80 -6.20 -24.49
C SER A 797 20.10 -6.97 -24.21
N THR A 798 21.04 -6.93 -25.15
CA THR A 798 22.37 -7.54 -25.08
C THR A 798 23.50 -6.54 -25.30
N LYS A 799 23.36 -5.61 -26.26
CA LYS A 799 24.38 -4.60 -26.61
C LYS A 799 23.89 -3.21 -26.26
N THR A 800 22.65 -2.91 -26.60
CA THR A 800 22.00 -1.62 -26.30
C THR A 800 21.50 -1.65 -24.86
N PRO A 801 21.84 -0.68 -23.98
CA PRO A 801 21.30 -0.63 -22.63
C PRO A 801 19.76 -0.62 -22.65
N LEU A 802 19.12 -1.45 -21.81
CA LEU A 802 17.66 -1.60 -21.78
C LEU A 802 16.92 -0.26 -21.65
N LEU A 803 17.43 0.66 -20.83
CA LEU A 803 16.91 2.02 -20.69
C LEU A 803 16.79 2.74 -22.05
N GLN A 804 17.83 2.62 -22.87
CA GLN A 804 17.89 3.29 -24.17
C GLN A 804 16.96 2.59 -25.18
N LEU A 805 16.95 1.25 -25.19
CA LEU A 805 16.04 0.48 -26.04
C LEU A 805 14.56 0.82 -25.76
N MET A 806 14.20 0.93 -24.48
CA MET A 806 12.84 1.30 -24.08
C MET A 806 12.54 2.78 -24.35
N ARG A 807 13.52 3.67 -24.29
CA ARG A 807 13.36 5.07 -24.71
C ARG A 807 13.00 5.15 -26.20
N ASP A 808 13.67 4.38 -27.05
CA ASP A 808 13.38 4.35 -28.48
C ASP A 808 12.00 3.73 -28.77
N ALA A 809 11.59 2.71 -28.00
CA ALA A 809 10.23 2.17 -28.07
C ALA A 809 9.16 3.23 -27.72
N LEU A 810 9.38 4.06 -26.68
CA LEU A 810 8.49 5.17 -26.34
C LEU A 810 8.42 6.24 -27.44
N VAL A 811 9.55 6.56 -28.09
CA VAL A 811 9.58 7.50 -29.22
C VAL A 811 8.73 6.97 -30.37
N VAL A 812 8.87 5.69 -30.74
CA VAL A 812 8.06 5.12 -31.82
C VAL A 812 6.58 4.99 -31.44
N ALA A 813 6.26 4.64 -30.19
CA ALA A 813 4.89 4.69 -29.71
C ALA A 813 4.32 6.11 -29.80
N LYS A 814 5.08 7.14 -29.44
CA LYS A 814 4.63 8.53 -29.60
C LYS A 814 4.40 8.91 -31.06
N LYS A 815 5.27 8.50 -31.99
CA LYS A 815 5.12 8.70 -33.44
C LYS A 815 3.88 8.00 -34.03
N LYS A 816 3.39 6.96 -33.36
CA LYS A 816 2.19 6.20 -33.75
C LYS A 816 0.92 6.66 -33.03
N ASP A 817 0.96 7.86 -32.46
CA ASP A 817 -0.16 8.50 -31.77
C ASP A 817 -0.75 7.68 -30.62
N PHE A 818 0.10 6.94 -29.89
CA PHE A 818 -0.31 6.36 -28.62
C PHE A 818 -0.40 7.44 -27.54
N ASP A 819 -1.41 7.32 -26.67
CA ASP A 819 -1.69 8.28 -25.61
C ASP A 819 -0.96 7.93 -24.31
N VAL A 820 -0.81 6.64 -24.04
CA VAL A 820 -0.15 6.09 -22.84
C VAL A 820 0.60 4.81 -23.19
N PHE A 821 1.71 4.57 -22.52
CA PHE A 821 2.49 3.33 -22.62
C PHE A 821 2.49 2.60 -21.29
N ASN A 822 1.94 1.40 -21.28
CA ASN A 822 1.71 0.55 -20.12
C ASN A 822 2.76 -0.55 -20.07
N VAL A 823 3.22 -0.87 -18.87
CA VAL A 823 4.22 -1.93 -18.64
C VAL A 823 3.97 -2.59 -17.30
N LEU A 824 4.13 -3.91 -17.25
CA LEU A 824 4.10 -4.66 -15.99
C LEU A 824 5.47 -4.64 -15.33
N ASP A 825 5.51 -4.65 -14.00
CA ASP A 825 6.74 -4.70 -13.20
C ASP A 825 7.42 -6.09 -13.14
N ILE A 826 7.24 -6.88 -14.20
CA ILE A 826 7.85 -8.19 -14.41
C ILE A 826 9.24 -8.11 -15.08
N MET A 827 9.96 -9.22 -15.11
CA MET A 827 11.30 -9.31 -15.72
C MET A 827 12.24 -8.22 -15.17
N HIS A 828 12.94 -7.49 -16.04
CA HIS A 828 13.84 -6.40 -15.67
C HIS A 828 13.23 -5.00 -15.85
N ASN A 829 11.89 -4.90 -15.95
CA ASN A 829 11.23 -3.65 -16.34
C ASN A 829 11.39 -2.52 -15.31
N ARG A 830 11.43 -2.85 -14.01
CA ARG A 830 11.60 -1.87 -12.92
C ARG A 830 12.86 -1.01 -13.06
N THR A 831 13.89 -1.50 -13.75
CA THR A 831 15.17 -0.80 -13.91
C THR A 831 15.07 0.54 -14.65
N PHE A 832 14.07 0.72 -15.52
CA PHE A 832 13.92 1.94 -16.32
C PHE A 832 12.76 2.85 -15.91
N PHE A 833 11.88 2.43 -15.00
CA PHE A 833 10.64 3.17 -14.67
C PHE A 833 10.90 4.61 -14.23
N LYS A 834 11.76 4.80 -13.22
CA LYS A 834 12.06 6.14 -12.70
C LYS A 834 12.69 7.06 -13.76
N GLN A 835 13.64 6.53 -14.51
CA GLN A 835 14.42 7.32 -15.48
C GLN A 835 13.61 7.66 -16.73
N LEU A 836 12.69 6.77 -17.12
CA LEU A 836 11.75 7.00 -18.21
C LEU A 836 10.44 7.60 -17.75
N LYS A 837 10.26 7.96 -16.47
CA LYS A 837 9.08 8.67 -15.93
C LYS A 837 7.77 7.86 -16.00
N PHE A 838 7.85 6.56 -15.72
CA PHE A 838 6.67 5.73 -15.50
C PHE A 838 6.11 5.99 -14.09
N GLY A 839 4.81 6.20 -13.99
CA GLY A 839 4.07 6.27 -12.72
C GLY A 839 3.40 4.93 -12.40
N PRO A 840 3.24 4.56 -11.12
CA PRO A 840 2.49 3.37 -10.73
C PRO A 840 1.01 3.55 -11.10
N GLY A 841 0.40 2.48 -11.58
CA GLY A 841 -1.05 2.39 -11.77
C GLY A 841 -1.78 1.81 -10.56
N ASP A 842 -3.11 1.90 -10.60
CA ASP A 842 -3.96 1.45 -9.48
C ASP A 842 -4.26 -0.06 -9.51
N THR A 843 -4.08 -0.71 -10.66
CA THR A 843 -4.47 -2.11 -10.87
C THR A 843 -3.31 -3.09 -10.68
N LYS A 844 -3.50 -4.05 -9.76
CA LYS A 844 -2.63 -5.23 -9.63
C LYS A 844 -3.13 -6.37 -10.52
N LEU A 845 -2.18 -7.17 -11.01
CA LEU A 845 -2.44 -8.36 -11.82
C LEU A 845 -1.80 -9.58 -11.18
N HIS A 846 -2.63 -10.57 -10.86
CA HIS A 846 -2.24 -11.81 -10.18
C HIS A 846 -2.13 -12.96 -11.18
N TYR A 847 -1.05 -13.72 -11.10
CA TYR A 847 -0.78 -14.88 -11.96
C TYR A 847 -1.11 -16.18 -11.25
N TYR A 848 -1.63 -17.15 -11.99
CA TYR A 848 -2.05 -18.44 -11.46
C TYR A 848 -1.64 -19.58 -12.38
N ILE A 849 -1.35 -20.73 -11.78
CA ILE A 849 -1.21 -21.99 -12.50
C ILE A 849 -2.16 -23.02 -11.90
N TYR A 850 -3.11 -23.46 -12.70
CA TYR A 850 -4.05 -24.51 -12.36
C TYR A 850 -3.35 -25.87 -12.38
N ASN A 851 -3.63 -26.69 -11.36
CA ASN A 851 -3.09 -28.04 -11.18
C ASN A 851 -1.57 -28.12 -11.13
N TYR A 852 -0.91 -27.09 -10.61
CA TYR A 852 0.53 -27.08 -10.37
C TYR A 852 0.85 -26.32 -9.09
N ARG A 853 1.63 -26.94 -8.20
CA ARG A 853 2.10 -26.33 -6.97
C ARG A 853 3.54 -25.86 -7.15
N LEU A 854 3.77 -24.58 -6.85
CA LEU A 854 5.10 -24.01 -6.64
C LEU A 854 5.40 -23.95 -5.13
N LYS A 855 6.66 -24.22 -4.75
CA LYS A 855 7.10 -24.17 -3.33
C LYS A 855 7.06 -22.77 -2.73
N HIS A 856 7.27 -21.76 -3.57
CA HIS A 856 7.35 -20.36 -3.16
C HIS A 856 6.62 -19.49 -4.18
N VAL A 857 6.00 -18.42 -3.70
CA VAL A 857 5.49 -17.33 -4.55
C VAL A 857 6.70 -16.69 -5.23
N LEU A 858 6.57 -16.46 -6.54
CA LEU A 858 7.62 -15.89 -7.38
C LEU A 858 7.63 -14.37 -7.23
N ARG A 859 8.84 -13.81 -7.35
CA ARG A 859 9.01 -12.38 -7.54
C ARG A 859 8.53 -11.95 -8.92
N PRO A 860 8.02 -10.72 -9.09
CA PRO A 860 7.75 -10.18 -10.44
C PRO A 860 8.96 -10.30 -11.38
N SER A 861 10.17 -10.10 -10.85
CA SER A 861 11.43 -10.24 -11.62
C SER A 861 11.80 -11.68 -11.98
N GLU A 862 11.19 -12.68 -11.36
CA GLU A 862 11.34 -14.10 -11.68
C GLU A 862 10.27 -14.60 -12.66
N LEU A 863 9.31 -13.75 -13.01
CA LEU A 863 8.24 -14.02 -13.94
C LEU A 863 8.58 -13.43 -15.32
N GLY A 864 8.60 -14.28 -16.33
CA GLY A 864 8.83 -13.95 -17.73
C GLY A 864 7.62 -14.25 -18.61
N LEU A 865 6.40 -14.21 -18.06
CA LEU A 865 5.15 -14.46 -18.79
C LEU A 865 4.37 -13.15 -18.88
N VAL A 866 4.09 -12.68 -20.09
CA VAL A 866 3.28 -11.49 -20.36
C VAL A 866 1.92 -11.93 -20.92
N PRO A 867 0.80 -11.65 -20.24
CA PRO A 867 -0.55 -11.94 -20.72
C PRO A 867 -1.04 -10.85 -21.69
N PHE A 868 -2.10 -11.17 -22.45
CA PHE A 868 -2.75 -10.25 -23.38
C PHE A 868 -4.02 -9.62 -22.83
#